data_AF-A0AA42YLX0-F1
#
_entry.id   AF-A0AA42YLX0-F1
#
_cell.length_a   1.000
_cell.length_b   1.000
_cell.length_c   1.000
_cell.angle_alpha   90.00
_cell.angle_beta   90.00
_cell.angle_gamma   90.00
#
_symmetry.space_group_name_H-M   'P 1'
#
loop_
_entity.id
_entity.type
_entity.pdbx_description
1 polymer ?
#
loop_
_entity_poly.entity_id
_entity_poly.type
_entity_poly.pdbx_seq_one_letter_code
_entity_poly.pdbx_strand_id
1 'polypeptide(L)'
;MNKPLPTTILEGELERITYFNAENHYTIAKLKTSKTKSIVTIVGTMSAVKAGQFLKIEGIWEIHPKYGQQFKIKAYKETLPATIDGIKKYLKSGIVKGIGPSTAEKMINHFKTEVFEIIEKYPEKLLEIEGIGDAKAALICNAWKYNHAARGLMQLLQEAGVKTSYCAKMLKQYGTDAVDVIRNDPYRMTIDIPSIGFYFADRIALNLGVSSDDPRRVKACIIHVMQQFTNEGHVFAYEHQLIEHCQRLYQLEPDIIGYSIETLAAEKELVIENALDSSENRIIYLKEFHQAENGISNRLKALMSVPVTPHSIDAERISTEVQKKLAIALSKEQVDALEKILSHRVAIITGGPGTGKTTLIRSVNAIFEVFGKRVLLAAPTGRAARRLSEVTRREAKTIHRLLGVNFQDGQFHKNKDNPLDADAVIIDEASMLDTLLMFHLINAIPMTAALVLVGDVFQLPSIGPGNVLSDMIKSAQAPVFYLKKIFRQAHKSPIILNAHRIRNGELPVLKSMDDPEGLSEFYFLEQGDPNRVVSTIVELCTKTIPETFSFDPMQDVQVLTPMHKGLVGTTYLNQVLQKALNPNPVMVETTGTTFKVGDKVMHLKNNYQKDVFNGDIGTINAVDIKEHIFSVDYYGRTVNYDFTETDEVSLAYAISVHKSQGSEYSAVILPIMVQHYVLLQRNLLYTAITRGKHLVIIIGTKKALTIALKNDMPKKRLSGLAFRLMKN
;
A
#
# COMPACT_ATOMS: atom_id res chain seq x y z
N MET A 1 4.10 9.00 -34.43
CA MET A 1 2.87 9.80 -34.36
C MET A 1 1.72 8.99 -34.97
N ASN A 2 0.93 8.28 -34.17
CA ASN A 2 -0.28 7.61 -34.67
C ASN A 2 -1.42 8.63 -34.67
N LYS A 3 -1.92 9.01 -35.85
CA LYS A 3 -3.18 9.77 -35.96
C LYS A 3 -4.29 8.96 -35.26
N PRO A 4 -5.08 9.55 -34.34
CA PRO A 4 -6.22 8.85 -33.78
C PRO A 4 -7.21 8.53 -34.91
N LEU A 5 -7.69 7.28 -34.96
CA LEU A 5 -8.77 6.87 -35.85
C LEU A 5 -9.98 7.80 -35.65
N PRO A 6 -10.67 8.22 -36.73
CA PRO A 6 -11.81 9.13 -36.64
C PRO A 6 -12.91 8.49 -35.78
N THR A 7 -13.35 9.21 -34.74
CA THR A 7 -14.48 8.80 -33.93
C THR A 7 -15.77 8.95 -34.72
N THR A 8 -16.64 7.95 -34.63
CA THR A 8 -17.97 7.95 -35.26
C THR A 8 -19.02 8.22 -34.18
N ILE A 9 -20.10 8.90 -34.53
CA ILE A 9 -21.23 9.15 -33.63
C ILE A 9 -22.41 8.28 -34.07
N LEU A 10 -22.97 7.52 -33.13
CA LEU A 10 -24.22 6.77 -33.31
C LEU A 10 -25.26 7.30 -32.32
N GLU A 11 -26.49 7.44 -32.78
CA GLU A 11 -27.64 7.81 -31.96
C GLU A 11 -28.67 6.69 -32.07
N GLY A 12 -29.27 6.26 -30.96
CA GLY A 12 -30.20 5.15 -30.98
C GLY A 12 -30.82 4.80 -29.63
N GLU A 13 -31.79 3.88 -29.68
CA GLU A 13 -32.45 3.29 -28.51
C GLU A 13 -31.66 2.07 -28.04
N LEU A 14 -31.37 1.98 -26.73
CA LEU A 14 -30.75 0.80 -26.12
C LEU A 14 -31.80 -0.31 -26.03
N GLU A 15 -31.74 -1.30 -26.89
CA GLU A 15 -32.79 -2.33 -26.99
C GLU A 15 -32.67 -3.37 -25.87
N ARG A 16 -31.45 -3.88 -25.64
CA ARG A 16 -31.18 -4.86 -24.59
C ARG A 16 -29.74 -4.80 -24.13
N ILE A 17 -29.52 -5.14 -22.86
CA ILE A 17 -28.20 -5.29 -22.26
C ILE A 17 -27.89 -6.78 -22.21
N THR A 18 -26.80 -7.18 -22.85
CA THR A 18 -26.33 -8.57 -22.88
C THR A 18 -25.53 -8.90 -21.64
N TYR A 19 -24.75 -7.94 -21.14
CA TYR A 19 -23.93 -8.09 -19.94
C TYR A 19 -23.71 -6.72 -19.28
N PHE A 20 -23.80 -6.67 -17.96
CA PHE A 20 -23.53 -5.48 -17.14
C PHE A 20 -22.80 -5.88 -15.87
N ASN A 21 -21.68 -5.22 -15.60
CA ASN A 21 -20.97 -5.34 -14.33
C ASN A 21 -21.33 -4.14 -13.43
N ALA A 22 -21.85 -4.43 -12.22
CA ALA A 22 -22.38 -3.41 -11.32
C ALA A 22 -21.30 -2.52 -10.67
N GLU A 23 -20.05 -2.97 -10.59
CA GLU A 23 -18.97 -2.24 -9.91
C GLU A 23 -18.15 -1.37 -10.86
N ASN A 24 -17.79 -1.89 -12.04
CA ASN A 24 -17.01 -1.16 -13.03
C ASN A 24 -17.85 -0.59 -14.17
N HIS A 25 -19.17 -0.85 -14.17
CA HIS A 25 -20.12 -0.39 -15.17
C HIS A 25 -19.80 -0.82 -16.61
N TYR A 26 -19.00 -1.87 -16.78
CA TYR A 26 -18.73 -2.44 -18.09
C TYR A 26 -20.01 -3.05 -18.66
N THR A 27 -20.38 -2.59 -19.85
CA THR A 27 -21.67 -2.89 -20.49
C THR A 27 -21.45 -3.39 -21.91
N ILE A 28 -22.04 -4.55 -22.21
CA ILE A 28 -22.24 -5.03 -23.57
C ILE A 28 -23.72 -4.93 -23.87
N ALA A 29 -24.10 -4.15 -24.87
CA ALA A 29 -25.50 -3.92 -25.19
C ALA A 29 -25.76 -3.85 -26.70
N LYS A 30 -27.04 -3.92 -27.07
CA LYS A 30 -27.52 -3.78 -28.43
C LYS A 30 -28.21 -2.42 -28.58
N LEU A 31 -27.66 -1.56 -29.44
CA LEU A 31 -28.21 -0.25 -29.76
C LEU A 31 -28.93 -0.31 -31.11
N LYS A 32 -30.20 0.08 -31.14
CA LYS A 32 -30.96 0.26 -32.37
C LYS A 32 -30.79 1.70 -32.86
N THR A 33 -30.09 1.89 -33.97
CA THR A 33 -29.76 3.23 -34.48
C THR A 33 -30.99 4.00 -34.96
N SER A 34 -31.06 5.29 -34.67
CA SER A 34 -32.17 6.16 -35.08
C SER A 34 -32.22 6.38 -36.60
N LYS A 35 -31.05 6.42 -37.28
CA LYS A 35 -30.95 6.68 -38.73
C LYS A 35 -31.28 5.46 -39.59
N THR A 36 -30.73 4.30 -39.27
CA THR A 36 -30.82 3.09 -40.12
C THR A 36 -31.73 2.02 -39.54
N LYS A 37 -32.26 2.21 -38.32
CA LYS A 37 -33.02 1.20 -37.55
C LYS A 37 -32.30 -0.14 -37.36
N SER A 38 -31.01 -0.19 -37.65
CA SER A 38 -30.18 -1.39 -37.55
C SER A 38 -29.68 -1.60 -36.12
N ILE A 39 -29.55 -2.86 -35.71
CA ILE A 39 -29.08 -3.21 -34.37
C ILE A 39 -27.55 -3.36 -34.39
N VAL A 40 -26.86 -2.56 -33.57
CA VAL A 40 -25.40 -2.53 -33.43
C VAL A 40 -25.00 -3.04 -32.04
N THR A 41 -23.96 -3.87 -31.97
CA THR A 41 -23.37 -4.28 -30.67
C THR A 41 -22.47 -3.16 -30.17
N ILE A 42 -22.77 -2.60 -29.01
CA ILE A 42 -21.99 -1.56 -28.36
C ILE A 42 -21.30 -2.15 -27.13
N VAL A 43 -20.03 -1.76 -26.92
CA VAL A 43 -19.19 -2.28 -25.84
C VAL A 43 -18.45 -1.12 -25.19
N GLY A 44 -18.56 -0.97 -23.88
CA GLY A 44 -17.86 0.08 -23.15
C GLY A 44 -18.35 0.26 -21.73
N THR A 45 -17.79 1.24 -21.03
CA THR A 45 -18.18 1.55 -19.65
C THR A 45 -19.36 2.51 -19.67
N MET A 46 -20.53 2.02 -19.26
CA MET A 46 -21.78 2.77 -19.19
C MET A 46 -22.44 2.50 -17.84
N SER A 47 -22.59 3.52 -17.02
CA SER A 47 -23.19 3.36 -15.70
C SER A 47 -24.67 3.74 -15.73
N ALA A 48 -25.47 2.95 -15.01
CA ALA A 48 -26.91 3.12 -14.86
C ALA A 48 -27.76 3.05 -16.15
N VAL A 49 -27.23 2.50 -17.25
CA VAL A 49 -28.03 2.35 -18.46
C VAL A 49 -29.00 1.17 -18.37
N LYS A 50 -30.25 1.37 -18.79
CA LYS A 50 -31.28 0.33 -18.88
C LYS A 50 -31.86 0.26 -20.29
N ALA A 51 -32.34 -0.92 -20.66
CA ALA A 51 -33.08 -1.12 -21.90
C ALA A 51 -34.25 -0.12 -22.00
N GLY A 52 -34.36 0.56 -23.14
CA GLY A 52 -35.34 1.61 -23.43
C GLY A 52 -34.79 3.05 -23.39
N GLN A 53 -33.53 3.28 -23.00
CA GLN A 53 -32.92 4.62 -23.02
C GLN A 53 -32.44 5.04 -24.42
N PHE A 54 -32.51 6.34 -24.70
CA PHE A 54 -31.91 6.92 -25.89
C PHE A 54 -30.50 7.41 -25.59
N LEU A 55 -29.55 7.03 -26.45
CA LEU A 55 -28.14 7.28 -26.26
C LEU A 55 -27.56 7.88 -27.53
N LYS A 56 -26.73 8.91 -27.35
CA LYS A 56 -25.78 9.42 -28.32
C LYS A 56 -24.40 8.92 -27.91
N ILE A 57 -23.85 7.97 -28.65
CA ILE A 57 -22.55 7.36 -28.37
C ILE A 57 -21.50 7.82 -29.37
N GLU A 58 -20.31 8.14 -28.87
CA GLU A 58 -19.12 8.41 -29.66
C GLU A 58 -18.11 7.29 -29.44
N GLY A 59 -17.56 6.74 -30.53
CA GLY A 59 -16.71 5.56 -30.43
C GLY A 59 -15.98 5.18 -31.72
N ILE A 60 -15.36 4.01 -31.68
CA ILE A 60 -14.59 3.45 -32.79
C ILE A 60 -15.10 2.04 -33.09
N TRP A 61 -15.17 1.68 -34.36
CA TRP A 61 -15.46 0.31 -34.79
C TRP A 61 -14.25 -0.60 -34.54
N GLU A 62 -14.45 -1.71 -33.85
CA GLU A 62 -13.44 -2.73 -33.59
C GLU A 62 -13.99 -4.11 -34.00
N ILE A 63 -13.14 -4.98 -34.54
CA ILE A 63 -13.52 -6.34 -34.91
C ILE A 63 -12.99 -7.28 -33.84
N HIS A 64 -13.88 -7.86 -33.03
CA HIS A 64 -13.50 -8.82 -32.01
C HIS A 64 -13.26 -10.20 -32.65
N PRO A 65 -12.15 -10.90 -32.34
CA PRO A 65 -11.77 -12.18 -32.99
C PRO A 65 -12.85 -13.27 -32.94
N LYS A 66 -13.66 -13.27 -31.87
CA LYS A 66 -14.72 -14.27 -31.60
C LYS A 66 -16.15 -13.78 -31.86
N TYR A 67 -16.40 -12.46 -31.87
CA TYR A 67 -17.75 -11.89 -31.81
C TYR A 67 -18.07 -10.90 -32.95
N GLY A 68 -17.14 -10.71 -33.89
CA GLY A 68 -17.34 -9.87 -35.07
C GLY A 68 -17.30 -8.37 -34.78
N GLN A 69 -17.96 -7.58 -35.62
CA GLN A 69 -17.93 -6.12 -35.56
C GLN A 69 -18.66 -5.58 -34.33
N GLN A 70 -17.96 -4.80 -33.52
CA GLN A 70 -18.46 -4.16 -32.31
C GLN A 70 -18.10 -2.67 -32.32
N PHE A 71 -18.94 -1.88 -31.67
CA PHE A 71 -18.73 -0.45 -31.53
C PHE A 71 -18.24 -0.13 -30.12
N LYS A 72 -16.97 0.25 -30.01
CA LYS A 72 -16.33 0.55 -28.74
C LYS A 72 -16.57 1.99 -28.33
N ILE A 73 -17.28 2.17 -27.23
CA ILE A 73 -17.71 3.47 -26.74
C ILE A 73 -16.52 4.19 -26.10
N LYS A 74 -16.27 5.43 -26.52
CA LYS A 74 -15.34 6.36 -25.86
C LYS A 74 -16.09 7.34 -24.95
N ALA A 75 -17.20 7.87 -25.43
CA ALA A 75 -18.07 8.77 -24.68
C ALA A 75 -19.53 8.46 -25.02
N TYR A 76 -20.44 8.74 -24.10
CA TYR A 76 -21.86 8.66 -24.39
C TYR A 76 -22.64 9.72 -23.63
N LYS A 77 -23.72 10.18 -24.24
CA LYS A 77 -24.68 11.09 -23.64
C LYS A 77 -26.06 10.43 -23.72
N GLU A 78 -26.70 10.29 -22.57
CA GLU A 78 -28.12 9.92 -22.53
C GLU A 78 -28.95 11.14 -22.94
N THR A 79 -29.88 10.93 -23.87
CA THR A 79 -30.86 11.93 -24.25
C THR A 79 -32.22 11.51 -23.72
N LEU A 80 -32.94 12.45 -23.11
CA LEU A 80 -34.33 12.20 -22.74
C LEU A 80 -35.15 12.03 -24.03
N PRO A 81 -36.03 11.02 -24.11
CA PRO A 81 -36.91 10.86 -25.26
C PRO A 81 -37.90 12.02 -25.35
N ALA A 82 -38.05 12.60 -26.53
CA ALA A 82 -38.99 13.69 -26.80
C ALA A 82 -40.35 13.21 -27.33
N THR A 83 -40.49 11.91 -27.61
CA THR A 83 -41.73 11.30 -28.14
C THR A 83 -42.50 10.59 -27.04
N ILE A 84 -43.84 10.60 -27.14
CA ILE A 84 -44.75 9.96 -26.17
C ILE A 84 -44.41 8.47 -25.98
N ASP A 85 -44.17 7.74 -27.06
CA ASP A 85 -43.76 6.32 -27.00
C ASP A 85 -42.39 6.12 -26.33
N GLY A 86 -41.45 7.04 -26.55
CA GLY A 86 -40.14 7.01 -25.91
C GLY A 86 -40.22 7.28 -24.40
N ILE A 87 -41.01 8.27 -23.99
CA ILE A 87 -41.29 8.58 -22.58
C ILE A 87 -41.97 7.39 -21.90
N LYS A 88 -42.92 6.73 -22.60
CA LYS A 88 -43.60 5.51 -22.13
C LYS A 88 -42.65 4.37 -21.85
N LYS A 89 -41.76 4.06 -22.79
CA LYS A 89 -40.74 3.02 -22.58
C LYS A 89 -39.76 3.38 -21.48
N TYR A 90 -39.33 4.64 -21.40
CA TYR A 90 -38.41 5.12 -20.39
C TYR A 90 -38.96 4.92 -18.97
N LEU A 91 -40.20 5.32 -18.74
CA LEU A 91 -40.85 5.16 -17.42
C LEU A 91 -41.14 3.69 -17.10
N LYS A 92 -41.47 2.86 -18.11
CA LYS A 92 -41.70 1.42 -17.95
C LYS A 92 -40.43 0.60 -17.71
N SER A 93 -39.25 1.11 -18.03
CA SER A 93 -37.96 0.42 -17.85
C SER A 93 -37.56 0.19 -16.38
N GLY A 94 -38.29 0.80 -15.43
CA GLY A 94 -38.01 0.70 -14.00
C GLY A 94 -36.75 1.47 -13.58
N ILE A 95 -36.26 2.42 -14.38
CA ILE A 95 -35.16 3.35 -14.02
C ILE A 95 -35.53 4.16 -12.78
N VAL A 96 -36.77 4.66 -12.73
CA VAL A 96 -37.30 5.45 -11.62
C VAL A 96 -38.08 4.51 -10.70
N LYS A 97 -37.55 4.24 -9.51
CA LYS A 97 -38.27 3.46 -8.49
C LYS A 97 -39.59 4.15 -8.16
N GLY A 98 -40.67 3.38 -7.99
CA GLY A 98 -42.01 3.89 -7.73
C GLY A 98 -42.91 4.03 -8.96
N ILE A 99 -42.35 3.97 -10.17
CA ILE A 99 -43.12 4.00 -11.42
C ILE A 99 -43.22 2.60 -12.01
N GLY A 100 -44.39 1.98 -11.88
CA GLY A 100 -44.73 0.71 -12.54
C GLY A 100 -45.41 0.92 -13.90
N PRO A 101 -45.67 -0.15 -14.68
CA PRO A 101 -46.23 -0.03 -16.02
C PRO A 101 -47.59 0.69 -16.09
N SER A 102 -48.44 0.47 -15.09
CA SER A 102 -49.75 1.14 -14.96
C SER A 102 -49.59 2.62 -14.56
N THR A 103 -48.71 2.92 -13.61
CA THR A 103 -48.43 4.30 -13.19
C THR A 103 -47.81 5.13 -14.32
N ALA A 104 -46.90 4.54 -15.11
CA ALA A 104 -46.34 5.18 -16.30
C ALA A 104 -47.42 5.52 -17.35
N GLU A 105 -48.41 4.65 -17.55
CA GLU A 105 -49.54 4.93 -18.46
C GLU A 105 -50.42 6.06 -17.97
N LYS A 106 -50.77 6.07 -16.67
CA LYS A 106 -51.54 7.17 -16.09
C LYS A 106 -50.81 8.51 -16.17
N MET A 107 -49.51 8.53 -15.88
CA MET A 107 -48.66 9.72 -16.00
C MET A 107 -48.64 10.30 -17.41
N ILE A 108 -48.52 9.44 -18.42
CA ILE A 108 -48.46 9.88 -19.82
C ILE A 108 -49.82 10.30 -20.35
N ASN A 109 -50.89 9.63 -19.94
CA ASN A 109 -52.23 10.03 -20.35
C ASN A 109 -52.60 11.41 -19.81
N HIS A 110 -52.17 11.74 -18.59
CA HIS A 110 -52.46 13.03 -17.94
C HIS A 110 -51.48 14.13 -18.36
N PHE A 111 -50.16 13.89 -18.30
CA PHE A 111 -49.13 14.91 -18.52
C PHE A 111 -48.42 14.84 -19.88
N LYS A 112 -48.71 13.83 -20.72
CA LYS A 112 -48.19 13.68 -22.08
C LYS A 112 -46.65 13.78 -22.16
N THR A 113 -46.13 14.78 -22.88
CA THR A 113 -44.69 15.01 -23.06
C THR A 113 -44.03 15.76 -21.90
N GLU A 114 -44.82 16.36 -21.01
CA GLU A 114 -44.34 17.21 -19.90
C GLU A 114 -44.05 16.42 -18.62
N VAL A 115 -44.21 15.09 -18.63
CA VAL A 115 -44.05 14.22 -17.45
C VAL A 115 -42.71 14.46 -16.74
N PHE A 116 -41.61 14.60 -17.48
CA PHE A 116 -40.29 14.83 -16.89
C PHE A 116 -40.15 16.21 -16.23
N GLU A 117 -40.71 17.25 -16.86
CA GLU A 117 -40.68 18.61 -16.31
C GLU A 117 -41.52 18.70 -15.04
N ILE A 118 -42.64 17.97 -14.98
CA ILE A 118 -43.49 17.93 -13.78
C ILE A 118 -42.79 17.20 -12.63
N ILE A 119 -42.11 16.08 -12.87
CA ILE A 119 -41.34 15.39 -11.82
C ILE A 119 -40.22 16.29 -11.28
N GLU A 120 -39.65 17.16 -12.12
CA GLU A 120 -38.51 18.01 -11.77
C GLU A 120 -38.89 19.34 -11.12
N LYS A 121 -39.90 20.04 -11.64
CA LYS A 121 -40.28 21.40 -11.21
C LYS A 121 -41.58 21.50 -10.41
N TYR A 122 -42.51 20.56 -10.60
CA TYR A 122 -43.86 20.60 -10.01
C TYR A 122 -44.27 19.26 -9.38
N PRO A 123 -43.47 18.73 -8.43
CA PRO A 123 -43.69 17.40 -7.86
C PRO A 123 -45.06 17.24 -7.17
N GLU A 124 -45.65 18.33 -6.69
CA GLU A 124 -46.99 18.37 -6.10
C GLU A 124 -48.09 17.93 -7.05
N LYS A 125 -47.94 18.17 -8.36
CA LYS A 125 -48.92 17.74 -9.38
C LYS A 125 -48.97 16.23 -9.54
N LEU A 126 -47.95 15.49 -9.11
CA LEU A 126 -47.97 14.03 -9.15
C LEU A 126 -49.11 13.41 -8.33
N LEU A 127 -49.64 14.14 -7.34
CA LEU A 127 -50.79 13.74 -6.52
C LEU A 127 -52.13 13.76 -7.28
N GLU A 128 -52.20 14.45 -8.42
CA GLU A 128 -53.38 14.46 -9.29
C GLU A 128 -53.64 13.08 -9.93
N ILE A 129 -52.63 12.20 -9.92
CA ILE A 129 -52.72 10.87 -10.51
C ILE A 129 -53.23 9.86 -9.48
N GLU A 130 -54.38 9.28 -9.80
CA GLU A 130 -55.03 8.24 -9.02
C GLU A 130 -54.08 7.03 -8.79
N GLY A 131 -53.69 6.79 -7.53
CA GLY A 131 -52.75 5.74 -7.12
C GLY A 131 -51.31 6.20 -6.83
N ILE A 132 -51.06 7.52 -6.85
CA ILE A 132 -49.83 8.16 -6.35
C ILE A 132 -50.19 9.01 -5.11
N GLY A 133 -49.95 8.47 -3.91
CA GLY A 133 -50.00 9.25 -2.67
C GLY A 133 -48.65 9.90 -2.33
N ASP A 134 -48.59 10.72 -1.28
CA ASP A 134 -47.41 11.50 -0.87
C ASP A 134 -46.13 10.65 -0.75
N ALA A 135 -46.22 9.48 -0.12
CA ALA A 135 -45.08 8.58 0.05
C ALA A 135 -44.51 8.08 -1.30
N LYS A 136 -45.38 7.86 -2.29
CA LYS A 136 -44.99 7.37 -3.60
C LYS A 136 -44.47 8.50 -4.50
N ALA A 137 -45.07 9.70 -4.40
CA ALA A 137 -44.56 10.90 -5.05
C ALA A 137 -43.14 11.24 -4.58
N ALA A 138 -42.91 11.24 -3.26
CA ALA A 138 -41.58 11.48 -2.68
C ALA A 138 -40.54 10.46 -3.15
N LEU A 139 -40.91 9.18 -3.24
CA LEU A 139 -40.03 8.10 -3.72
C LEU A 139 -39.64 8.30 -5.20
N ILE A 140 -40.61 8.69 -6.04
CA ILE A 140 -40.39 9.00 -7.46
C ILE A 140 -39.43 10.20 -7.59
N CYS A 141 -39.68 11.28 -6.86
CA CYS A 141 -38.84 12.49 -6.89
C CYS A 141 -37.41 12.21 -6.42
N ASN A 142 -37.24 11.45 -5.33
CA ASN A 142 -35.92 11.10 -4.81
C ASN A 142 -35.15 10.21 -5.80
N ALA A 143 -35.82 9.23 -6.40
CA ALA A 143 -35.21 8.39 -7.44
C ALA A 143 -34.85 9.22 -8.69
N TRP A 144 -35.68 10.19 -9.07
CA TRP A 144 -35.41 11.10 -10.18
C TRP A 144 -34.19 11.97 -9.92
N LYS A 145 -34.12 12.65 -8.76
CA LYS A 145 -33.00 13.48 -8.34
C LYS A 145 -31.70 12.69 -8.28
N TYR A 146 -31.74 11.49 -7.70
CA TYR A 146 -30.57 10.62 -7.63
C TYR A 146 -30.06 10.21 -9.02
N ASN A 147 -30.95 9.79 -9.92
CA ASN A 147 -30.58 9.45 -11.29
C ASN A 147 -30.09 10.67 -12.08
N HIS A 148 -30.65 11.86 -11.84
CA HIS A 148 -30.17 13.10 -12.44
C HIS A 148 -28.75 13.45 -11.98
N ALA A 149 -28.50 13.44 -10.67
CA ALA A 149 -27.18 13.67 -10.09
C ALA A 149 -26.14 12.67 -10.61
N ALA A 150 -26.50 11.38 -10.70
CA ALA A 150 -25.63 10.34 -11.23
C ALA A 150 -25.24 10.61 -12.69
N ARG A 151 -26.20 11.01 -13.53
CA ARG A 151 -25.95 11.35 -14.94
C ARG A 151 -25.08 12.60 -15.07
N GLY A 152 -25.40 13.66 -14.34
CA GLY A 152 -24.61 14.89 -14.35
C GLY A 152 -23.16 14.65 -13.92
N LEU A 153 -22.96 13.82 -12.90
CA LEU A 153 -21.64 13.46 -12.42
C LEU A 153 -20.86 12.62 -13.45
N MET A 154 -21.49 11.62 -14.08
CA MET A 154 -20.85 10.83 -15.13
C MET A 154 -20.41 11.71 -16.30
N GLN A 155 -21.26 12.64 -16.72
CA GLN A 155 -20.94 13.57 -17.79
C GLN A 155 -19.72 14.42 -17.41
N LEU A 156 -19.70 15.00 -16.21
CA LEU A 156 -18.58 15.77 -15.70
C LEU A 156 -17.26 14.97 -15.70
N LEU A 157 -17.32 13.71 -15.24
CA LEU A 157 -16.15 12.82 -15.21
C LEU A 157 -15.65 12.44 -16.63
N GLN A 158 -16.57 12.23 -17.56
CA GLN A 158 -16.23 11.92 -18.96
C GLN A 158 -15.61 13.12 -19.67
N GLU A 159 -16.20 14.30 -19.51
CA GLU A 159 -15.67 15.57 -20.02
C GLU A 159 -14.28 15.83 -19.45
N ALA A 160 -14.07 15.50 -18.17
CA ALA A 160 -12.77 15.62 -17.54
C ALA A 160 -11.73 14.54 -17.96
N GLY A 161 -12.14 13.55 -18.76
CA GLY A 161 -11.27 12.45 -19.20
C GLY A 161 -10.77 11.57 -18.05
N VAL A 162 -11.55 11.43 -16.98
CA VAL A 162 -11.22 10.62 -15.81
C VAL A 162 -12.11 9.37 -15.72
N LYS A 163 -11.68 8.37 -14.93
CA LYS A 163 -12.39 7.08 -14.83
C LYS A 163 -13.77 7.28 -14.20
N THR A 164 -14.82 6.84 -14.90
CA THR A 164 -16.23 6.92 -14.44
C THR A 164 -16.57 5.94 -13.31
N SER A 165 -15.70 4.97 -13.02
CA SER A 165 -15.84 4.04 -11.89
C SER A 165 -15.89 4.73 -10.52
N TYR A 166 -15.39 5.97 -10.41
CA TYR A 166 -15.46 6.75 -9.18
C TYR A 166 -16.83 7.41 -8.94
N CYS A 167 -17.72 7.45 -9.94
CA CYS A 167 -19.05 8.05 -9.83
C CYS A 167 -19.86 7.44 -8.68
N ALA A 168 -19.85 6.11 -8.57
CA ALA A 168 -20.57 5.40 -7.50
C ALA A 168 -20.08 5.79 -6.10
N LYS A 169 -18.76 5.96 -5.93
CA LYS A 169 -18.16 6.36 -4.65
C LYS A 169 -18.52 7.80 -4.28
N MET A 170 -18.48 8.70 -5.26
CA MET A 170 -18.86 10.10 -5.08
C MET A 170 -20.35 10.27 -4.76
N LEU A 171 -21.23 9.54 -5.46
CA LEU A 171 -22.67 9.54 -5.16
C LEU A 171 -22.97 8.95 -3.77
N LYS A 172 -22.22 7.93 -3.35
CA LYS A 172 -22.33 7.39 -2.00
C LYS A 172 -21.94 8.41 -0.93
N GLN A 173 -20.93 9.24 -1.20
CA GLN A 173 -20.42 10.24 -0.25
C GLN A 173 -21.26 11.51 -0.21
N TYR A 174 -21.64 12.05 -1.37
CA TYR A 174 -22.27 13.37 -1.51
C TYR A 174 -23.74 13.33 -1.92
N GLY A 175 -24.29 12.16 -2.24
CA GLY A 175 -25.69 12.01 -2.61
C GLY A 175 -26.06 12.76 -3.89
N THR A 176 -27.21 13.43 -3.86
CA THR A 176 -27.74 14.20 -4.99
C THR A 176 -26.97 15.47 -5.30
N ASP A 177 -26.22 15.98 -4.33
CA ASP A 177 -25.55 17.28 -4.42
C ASP A 177 -24.09 17.14 -4.91
N ALA A 178 -23.70 15.92 -5.28
CA ALA A 178 -22.33 15.59 -5.69
C ALA A 178 -21.79 16.52 -6.79
N VAL A 179 -22.62 16.84 -7.78
CA VAL A 179 -22.22 17.71 -8.90
C VAL A 179 -21.95 19.14 -8.42
N ASP A 180 -22.80 19.68 -7.54
CA ASP A 180 -22.68 21.05 -7.05
C ASP A 180 -21.52 21.19 -6.07
N VAL A 181 -21.32 20.21 -5.18
CA VAL A 181 -20.16 20.16 -4.28
C VAL A 181 -18.86 20.17 -5.08
N ILE A 182 -18.74 19.33 -6.11
CA ILE A 182 -17.54 19.23 -6.94
C ILE A 182 -17.33 20.49 -7.78
N ARG A 183 -18.40 21.14 -8.27
CA ARG A 183 -18.28 22.42 -9.00
C ARG A 183 -17.82 23.55 -8.10
N ASN A 184 -18.29 23.60 -6.86
CA ASN A 184 -17.94 24.64 -5.90
C ASN A 184 -16.54 24.46 -5.34
N ASP A 185 -16.13 23.23 -5.01
CA ASP A 185 -14.77 22.93 -4.56
C ASP A 185 -14.33 21.55 -5.09
N PRO A 186 -13.66 21.52 -6.25
CA PRO A 186 -13.17 20.27 -6.83
C PRO A 186 -12.13 19.58 -5.94
N TYR A 187 -11.38 20.30 -5.11
CA TYR A 187 -10.28 19.70 -4.34
C TYR A 187 -10.76 19.05 -3.05
N ARG A 188 -11.96 19.41 -2.56
CA ARG A 188 -12.61 18.81 -1.39
C ARG A 188 -12.69 17.28 -1.48
N MET A 189 -12.92 16.71 -2.66
CA MET A 189 -13.01 15.26 -2.84
C MET A 189 -11.69 14.50 -2.60
N THR A 190 -10.55 15.20 -2.60
CA THR A 190 -9.27 14.58 -2.20
C THR A 190 -9.20 14.31 -0.71
N ILE A 191 -9.97 15.05 0.09
CA ILE A 191 -10.06 14.92 1.55
C ILE A 191 -11.15 13.91 1.90
N ASP A 192 -12.35 14.07 1.34
CA ASP A 192 -13.52 13.27 1.72
C ASP A 192 -13.49 11.84 1.17
N ILE A 193 -12.75 11.60 0.07
CA ILE A 193 -12.72 10.31 -0.62
C ILE A 193 -11.27 9.84 -0.77
N PRO A 194 -10.74 9.03 0.17
CA PRO A 194 -9.33 8.62 0.19
C PRO A 194 -8.81 7.93 -1.08
N SER A 195 -9.71 7.37 -1.90
CA SER A 195 -9.33 6.75 -3.18
C SER A 195 -9.15 7.73 -4.35
N ILE A 196 -9.49 9.01 -4.16
CA ILE A 196 -9.36 10.05 -5.18
C ILE A 196 -8.10 10.87 -4.89
N GLY A 197 -7.11 10.76 -5.78
CA GLY A 197 -5.87 11.53 -5.68
C GLY A 197 -5.96 12.92 -6.31
N PHE A 198 -5.00 13.78 -5.98
CA PHE A 198 -4.86 15.14 -6.50
C PHE A 198 -5.00 15.24 -8.03
N TYR A 199 -4.29 14.41 -8.82
CA TYR A 199 -4.33 14.50 -10.29
C TYR A 199 -5.72 14.27 -10.88
N PHE A 200 -6.54 13.46 -10.21
CA PHE A 200 -7.92 13.25 -10.62
C PHE A 200 -8.75 14.52 -10.37
N ALA A 201 -8.55 15.16 -9.20
CA ALA A 201 -9.21 16.42 -8.86
C ALA A 201 -8.76 17.61 -9.71
N ASP A 202 -7.46 17.75 -9.95
CA ASP A 202 -6.91 18.82 -10.76
C ASP A 202 -7.41 18.75 -12.21
N ARG A 203 -7.57 17.55 -12.77
CA ARG A 203 -8.18 17.38 -14.09
C ARG A 203 -9.63 17.85 -14.14
N ILE A 204 -10.42 17.56 -13.11
CA ILE A 204 -11.81 18.02 -13.05
C ILE A 204 -11.85 19.54 -12.89
N ALA A 205 -11.02 20.10 -12.00
CA ALA A 205 -10.91 21.54 -11.77
C ALA A 205 -10.55 22.30 -13.06
N LEU A 206 -9.52 21.84 -13.78
CA LEU A 206 -9.10 22.46 -15.04
C LEU A 206 -10.19 22.38 -16.13
N ASN A 207 -10.92 21.27 -16.22
CA ASN A 207 -12.04 21.16 -17.17
C ASN A 207 -13.25 21.99 -16.77
N LEU A 208 -13.43 22.29 -15.48
CA LEU A 208 -14.42 23.25 -14.99
C LEU A 208 -14.00 24.72 -15.21
N GLY A 209 -12.81 24.96 -15.76
CA GLY A 209 -12.30 26.31 -16.03
C GLY A 209 -11.70 27.00 -14.79
N VAL A 210 -11.31 26.25 -13.75
CA VAL A 210 -10.58 26.80 -12.61
C VAL A 210 -9.22 27.33 -13.10
N SER A 211 -8.93 28.60 -12.76
CA SER A 211 -7.70 29.25 -13.16
C SER A 211 -6.47 28.57 -12.54
N SER A 212 -5.32 28.67 -13.22
CA SER A 212 -4.09 28.03 -12.74
C SER A 212 -3.63 28.57 -11.38
N ASP A 213 -3.89 29.85 -11.13
CA ASP A 213 -3.55 30.62 -9.94
C ASP A 213 -4.68 30.68 -8.89
N ASP A 214 -5.78 29.93 -9.08
CA ASP A 214 -6.87 29.87 -8.10
C ASP A 214 -6.31 29.44 -6.72
N PRO A 215 -6.58 30.19 -5.63
CA PRO A 215 -6.02 29.89 -4.31
C PRO A 215 -6.31 28.46 -3.83
N ARG A 216 -7.48 27.90 -4.17
CA ARG A 216 -7.84 26.52 -3.81
C ARG A 216 -6.94 25.50 -4.51
N ARG A 217 -6.66 25.75 -5.79
CA ARG A 217 -5.74 24.94 -6.59
C ARG A 217 -4.32 25.03 -6.06
N VAL A 218 -3.82 26.24 -5.80
CA VAL A 218 -2.46 26.45 -5.31
C VAL A 218 -2.25 25.74 -3.97
N LYS A 219 -3.20 25.86 -3.04
CA LYS A 219 -3.17 25.12 -1.77
C LYS A 219 -3.11 23.60 -1.97
N ALA A 220 -3.99 23.06 -2.82
CA ALA A 220 -4.00 21.64 -3.13
C ALA A 220 -2.69 21.16 -3.79
N CYS A 221 -2.08 21.97 -4.67
CA CYS A 221 -0.77 21.71 -5.25
C CYS A 221 0.32 21.61 -4.19
N ILE A 222 0.36 22.57 -3.24
CA ILE A 222 1.36 22.59 -2.16
C ILE A 222 1.23 21.33 -1.29
N ILE A 223 0.02 21.00 -0.86
CA ILE A 223 -0.26 19.79 -0.07
C ILE A 223 0.14 18.54 -0.86
N HIS A 224 -0.16 18.48 -2.16
CA HIS A 224 0.24 17.35 -2.99
C HIS A 224 1.76 17.19 -3.07
N VAL A 225 2.51 18.27 -3.27
CA VAL A 225 3.98 18.22 -3.30
C VAL A 225 4.53 17.81 -1.94
N MET A 226 3.97 18.31 -0.83
CA MET A 226 4.32 17.85 0.51
C MET A 226 4.07 16.34 0.68
N GLN A 227 2.92 15.82 0.21
CA GLN A 227 2.64 14.39 0.20
C GLN A 227 3.63 13.60 -0.68
N GLN A 228 4.13 14.18 -1.79
CA GLN A 228 5.20 13.55 -2.59
C GLN A 228 6.50 13.44 -1.79
N PHE A 229 6.92 14.50 -1.09
CA PHE A 229 8.07 14.44 -0.18
C PHE A 229 7.86 13.36 0.90
N THR A 230 6.66 13.27 1.47
CA THR A 230 6.30 12.21 2.42
C THR A 230 6.40 10.81 1.82
N ASN A 231 5.92 10.62 0.60
CA ASN A 231 6.01 9.33 -0.12
C ASN A 231 7.47 8.95 -0.44
N GLU A 232 8.36 9.92 -0.56
CA GLU A 232 9.80 9.68 -0.68
C GLU A 232 10.50 9.40 0.66
N GLY A 233 9.77 9.53 1.76
CA GLY A 233 10.21 9.21 3.11
C GLY A 233 10.60 10.45 3.95
N HIS A 234 10.41 11.66 3.44
CA HIS A 234 10.69 12.89 4.19
C HIS A 234 9.55 13.24 5.16
N VAL A 235 9.90 13.78 6.33
CA VAL A 235 8.92 14.25 7.33
C VAL A 235 8.62 15.74 7.15
N PHE A 236 9.62 16.50 6.69
CA PHE A 236 9.50 17.91 6.32
C PHE A 236 10.17 18.17 4.96
N ALA A 237 9.88 19.34 4.38
CA ALA A 237 10.60 19.89 3.25
C ALA A 237 11.18 21.26 3.59
N TYR A 238 12.29 21.63 2.96
CA TYR A 238 12.73 23.02 3.00
C TYR A 238 11.82 23.87 2.11
N GLU A 239 11.51 25.08 2.54
CA GLU A 239 10.61 25.95 1.80
C GLU A 239 11.08 26.21 0.36
N HIS A 240 12.37 26.51 0.16
CA HIS A 240 12.92 26.73 -1.18
C HIS A 240 12.73 25.50 -2.11
N GLN A 241 12.87 24.28 -1.57
CA GLN A 241 12.66 23.04 -2.33
C GLN A 241 11.18 22.84 -2.67
N LEU A 242 10.28 23.18 -1.75
CA LEU A 242 8.84 23.11 -1.94
C LEU A 242 8.38 24.08 -3.03
N ILE A 243 8.86 25.32 -2.98
CA ILE A 243 8.58 26.34 -3.99
C ILE A 243 9.09 25.86 -5.35
N GLU A 244 10.36 25.46 -5.46
CA GLU A 244 10.95 24.98 -6.73
C GLU A 244 10.17 23.80 -7.33
N HIS A 245 9.72 22.85 -6.49
CA HIS A 245 8.91 21.72 -6.96
C HIS A 245 7.53 22.18 -7.46
N CYS A 246 6.87 23.10 -6.76
CA CYS A 246 5.58 23.65 -7.19
C CYS A 246 5.71 24.42 -8.51
N GLN A 247 6.76 25.23 -8.67
CA GLN A 247 7.05 25.95 -9.92
C GLN A 247 7.26 24.98 -11.08
N ARG A 248 8.11 23.96 -10.89
CA ARG A 248 8.45 23.00 -11.95
C ARG A 248 7.25 22.13 -12.36
N LEU A 249 6.43 21.70 -11.41
CA LEU A 249 5.31 20.79 -11.68
C LEU A 249 4.06 21.52 -12.18
N TYR A 250 3.80 22.71 -11.67
CA TYR A 250 2.53 23.42 -11.88
C TYR A 250 2.66 24.80 -12.52
N GLN A 251 3.88 25.27 -12.78
CA GLN A 251 4.18 26.57 -13.41
C GLN A 251 3.56 27.74 -12.62
N LEU A 252 3.56 27.64 -11.30
CA LEU A 252 3.08 28.67 -10.38
C LEU A 252 4.20 29.67 -10.05
N GLU A 253 3.85 30.92 -9.79
CA GLU A 253 4.81 31.95 -9.39
C GLU A 253 5.25 31.79 -7.91
N PRO A 254 6.53 32.04 -7.56
CA PRO A 254 7.04 31.92 -6.19
C PRO A 254 6.24 32.69 -5.15
N ASP A 255 5.84 33.93 -5.48
CA ASP A 255 5.17 34.82 -4.54
C ASP A 255 3.78 34.30 -4.17
N ILE A 256 3.05 33.73 -5.14
CA ILE A 256 1.73 33.12 -4.92
C ILE A 256 1.87 31.86 -4.06
N ILE A 257 2.91 31.06 -4.30
CA ILE A 257 3.20 29.86 -3.50
C ILE A 257 3.54 30.26 -2.06
N GLY A 258 4.44 31.23 -1.88
CA GLY A 258 4.84 31.73 -0.55
C GLY A 258 3.65 32.26 0.25
N TYR A 259 2.81 33.11 -0.36
CA TYR A 259 1.58 33.59 0.28
C TYR A 259 0.62 32.46 0.66
N SER A 260 0.49 31.45 -0.21
CA SER A 260 -0.37 30.29 0.04
C SER A 260 0.16 29.38 1.15
N ILE A 261 1.49 29.24 1.28
CA ILE A 261 2.14 28.53 2.40
C ILE A 261 1.79 29.21 3.73
N GLU A 262 1.91 30.54 3.81
CA GLU A 262 1.56 31.30 5.02
C GLU A 262 0.06 31.16 5.34
N THR A 263 -0.80 31.19 4.31
CA THR A 263 -2.25 30.98 4.48
C THR A 263 -2.57 29.60 5.04
N LEU A 264 -1.95 28.55 4.50
CA LEU A 264 -2.11 27.17 5.01
C LEU A 264 -1.56 27.00 6.43
N ALA A 265 -0.51 27.75 6.78
CA ALA A 265 0.02 27.76 8.14
C ALA A 265 -0.96 28.43 9.12
N ALA A 266 -1.59 29.55 8.72
CA ALA A 266 -2.64 30.21 9.50
C ALA A 266 -3.86 29.31 9.71
N GLU A 267 -4.22 28.50 8.70
CA GLU A 267 -5.29 27.49 8.76
C GLU A 267 -4.90 26.24 9.56
N LYS A 268 -3.65 26.14 10.03
CA LYS A 268 -3.08 25.01 10.79
C LYS A 268 -3.05 23.70 10.00
N GLU A 269 -2.97 23.76 8.68
CA GLU A 269 -2.73 22.59 7.81
C GLU A 269 -1.23 22.34 7.63
N LEU A 270 -0.45 23.42 7.53
CA LEU A 270 1.00 23.39 7.53
C LEU A 270 1.56 23.96 8.84
N VAL A 271 2.78 23.55 9.16
CA VAL A 271 3.55 24.16 10.25
C VAL A 271 4.89 24.61 9.71
N ILE A 272 5.21 25.88 9.91
CA ILE A 272 6.47 26.51 9.51
C ILE A 272 7.35 26.62 10.75
N GLU A 273 8.58 26.13 10.66
CA GLU A 273 9.61 26.32 11.67
C GLU A 273 10.89 26.82 11.00
N ASN A 274 11.79 27.45 11.77
CA ASN A 274 13.14 27.72 11.29
C ASN A 274 13.93 26.41 11.25
N ALA A 275 14.70 26.24 10.18
CA ALA A 275 15.60 25.11 10.03
C ALA A 275 16.62 25.09 11.16
N LEU A 276 17.05 23.89 11.49
CA LEU A 276 17.93 23.65 12.61
C LEU A 276 19.39 23.99 12.28
N ASP A 277 19.75 23.87 11.01
CA ASP A 277 21.11 24.07 10.50
C ASP A 277 21.39 25.55 10.13
N SER A 278 20.34 26.37 9.96
CA SER A 278 20.44 27.80 9.69
C SER A 278 19.14 28.50 10.04
N SER A 279 19.22 29.61 10.77
CA SER A 279 18.07 30.46 11.09
C SER A 279 17.48 31.16 9.86
N GLU A 280 18.18 31.18 8.73
CA GLU A 280 17.73 31.81 7.48
C GLU A 280 16.85 30.87 6.64
N ASN A 281 16.91 29.56 6.88
CA ASN A 281 16.13 28.58 6.13
C ASN A 281 14.84 28.24 6.88
N ARG A 282 13.71 28.18 6.19
CA ARG A 282 12.43 27.69 6.76
C ARG A 282 12.17 26.25 6.35
N ILE A 283 11.64 25.47 7.28
CA ILE A 283 11.17 24.09 7.07
C ILE A 283 9.66 24.03 7.25
N ILE A 284 9.02 23.22 6.41
CA ILE A 284 7.58 23.10 6.32
C ILE A 284 7.19 21.66 6.59
N TYR A 285 6.23 21.48 7.49
CA TYR A 285 5.64 20.18 7.82
C TYR A 285 4.17 20.19 7.44
N LEU A 286 3.65 19.01 7.06
CA LEU A 286 2.22 18.76 7.26
C LEU A 286 1.96 18.64 8.77
N LYS A 287 0.85 19.20 9.23
CA LYS A 287 0.46 19.23 10.65
C LYS A 287 0.60 17.86 11.35
N GLU A 288 0.13 16.80 10.71
CA GLU A 288 0.13 15.44 11.28
C GLU A 288 1.55 14.95 11.60
N PHE A 289 2.52 15.18 10.70
CA PHE A 289 3.90 14.79 10.90
C PHE A 289 4.62 15.64 11.93
N HIS A 290 4.33 16.95 11.97
CA HIS A 290 4.85 17.84 13.02
C HIS A 290 4.37 17.41 14.41
N GLN A 291 3.08 17.12 14.53
CA GLN A 291 2.48 16.62 15.77
C GLN A 291 3.08 15.26 16.16
N ALA A 292 3.28 14.37 15.19
CA ALA A 292 3.86 13.06 15.44
C ALA A 292 5.31 13.16 15.96
N GLU A 293 6.18 13.92 15.31
CA GLU A 293 7.57 14.09 15.78
C GLU A 293 7.67 14.71 17.16
N ASN A 294 6.91 15.79 17.41
CA ASN A 294 6.87 16.44 18.72
C ASN A 294 6.31 15.51 19.78
N GLY A 295 5.25 14.78 19.45
CA GLY A 295 4.63 13.80 20.33
C GLY A 295 5.59 12.69 20.72
N ILE A 296 6.33 12.13 19.75
CA ILE A 296 7.35 11.10 19.99
C ILE A 296 8.43 11.65 20.92
N SER A 297 9.00 12.82 20.60
CA SER A 297 10.06 13.42 21.41
C SER A 297 9.60 13.66 22.85
N ASN A 298 8.48 14.37 23.02
CA ASN A 298 7.95 14.71 24.35
C ASN A 298 7.61 13.46 25.17
N ARG A 299 6.99 12.46 24.55
CA ARG A 299 6.62 11.21 25.23
C ARG A 299 7.85 10.37 25.59
N LEU A 300 8.85 10.28 24.71
CA LEU A 300 10.11 9.58 25.01
C LEU A 300 10.87 10.25 26.15
N LYS A 301 11.02 11.58 26.13
CA LYS A 301 11.65 12.32 27.23
C LYS A 301 10.93 12.10 28.55
N ALA A 302 9.60 12.17 28.53
CA ALA A 302 8.79 11.91 29.71
C ALA A 302 8.93 10.47 30.20
N LEU A 303 9.02 9.48 29.30
CA LEU A 303 9.29 8.09 29.69
C LEU A 303 10.68 7.96 30.33
N MET A 304 11.70 8.57 29.74
CA MET A 304 13.08 8.51 30.25
C MET A 304 13.26 9.25 31.59
N SER A 305 12.44 10.26 31.89
CA SER A 305 12.49 10.98 33.17
C SER A 305 11.83 10.24 34.33
N VAL A 306 10.98 9.23 34.07
CA VAL A 306 10.36 8.43 35.12
C VAL A 306 11.40 7.47 35.70
N PRO A 307 11.70 7.55 37.02
CA PRO A 307 12.71 6.69 37.63
C PRO A 307 12.32 5.22 37.49
N VAL A 308 13.31 4.39 37.19
CA VAL A 308 13.17 2.94 37.24
C VAL A 308 13.49 2.52 38.67
N THR A 309 12.56 1.84 39.34
CA THR A 309 12.87 1.17 40.60
C THR A 309 13.96 0.14 40.32
N PRO A 310 15.18 0.31 40.85
CA PRO A 310 16.26 -0.63 40.62
C PRO A 310 15.81 -1.98 41.14
N HIS A 311 15.68 -2.95 40.24
CA HIS A 311 15.57 -4.31 40.70
C HIS A 311 16.99 -4.66 41.17
N SER A 312 17.15 -5.02 42.44
CA SER A 312 18.44 -5.42 43.02
C SER A 312 18.92 -6.74 42.41
N ILE A 313 19.41 -6.69 41.17
CA ILE A 313 19.83 -7.84 40.41
C ILE A 313 21.23 -7.54 39.87
N ASP A 314 22.21 -8.23 40.43
CA ASP A 314 23.56 -8.17 39.93
C ASP A 314 23.70 -9.03 38.65
N ALA A 315 24.69 -8.72 37.83
CA ALA A 315 25.01 -9.43 36.59
C ALA A 315 25.12 -10.97 36.76
N GLU A 316 25.58 -11.45 37.92
CA GLU A 316 25.64 -12.87 38.26
C GLU A 316 24.25 -13.51 38.39
N ARG A 317 23.30 -12.82 39.02
CA ARG A 317 21.93 -13.30 39.16
C ARG A 317 21.21 -13.30 37.82
N ILE A 318 21.41 -12.27 36.99
CA ILE A 318 20.93 -12.23 35.59
C ILE A 318 21.41 -13.46 34.82
N SER A 319 22.72 -13.71 34.85
CA SER A 319 23.34 -14.82 34.11
C SER A 319 22.84 -16.17 34.61
N THR A 320 22.73 -16.33 35.93
CA THR A 320 22.26 -17.57 36.57
C THR A 320 20.81 -17.88 36.19
N GLU A 321 19.91 -16.89 36.28
CA GLU A 321 18.49 -17.10 35.98
C GLU A 321 18.25 -17.35 34.48
N VAL A 322 18.98 -16.67 33.60
CA VAL A 322 18.92 -16.94 32.16
C VAL A 322 19.45 -18.35 31.85
N GLN A 323 20.57 -18.75 32.45
CA GLN A 323 21.13 -20.09 32.24
C GLN A 323 20.17 -21.17 32.75
N LYS A 324 19.55 -20.98 33.91
CA LYS A 324 18.54 -21.91 34.45
C LYS A 324 17.31 -22.06 33.54
N LYS A 325 16.74 -20.94 33.05
CA LYS A 325 15.52 -20.98 32.23
C LYS A 325 15.76 -21.38 30.78
N LEU A 326 16.84 -20.92 30.17
CA LEU A 326 17.06 -21.03 28.72
C LEU A 326 18.18 -22.00 28.33
N ALA A 327 18.98 -22.49 29.30
CA ALA A 327 20.18 -23.29 29.07
C ALA A 327 21.19 -22.63 28.11
N ILE A 328 21.28 -21.29 28.14
CA ILE A 328 22.15 -20.49 27.28
C ILE A 328 23.13 -19.69 28.14
N ALA A 329 24.41 -19.71 27.76
CA ALA A 329 25.42 -18.82 28.30
C ALA A 329 25.47 -17.52 27.49
N LEU A 330 25.30 -16.38 28.17
CA LEU A 330 25.35 -15.07 27.55
C LEU A 330 26.78 -14.55 27.43
N SER A 331 27.03 -13.73 26.41
CA SER A 331 28.29 -12.97 26.34
C SER A 331 28.27 -11.82 27.35
N LYS A 332 29.45 -11.31 27.72
CA LYS A 332 29.57 -10.10 28.56
C LYS A 332 28.76 -8.93 27.99
N GLU A 333 28.83 -8.71 26.67
CA GLU A 333 28.03 -7.68 25.96
C GLU A 333 26.52 -7.87 26.15
N GLN A 334 26.02 -9.11 26.14
CA GLN A 334 24.60 -9.40 26.34
C GLN A 334 24.18 -9.24 27.80
N VAL A 335 25.04 -9.59 28.76
CA VAL A 335 24.77 -9.38 30.19
C VAL A 335 24.72 -7.89 30.51
N ASP A 336 25.71 -7.12 30.05
CA ASP A 336 25.75 -5.66 30.20
C ASP A 336 24.52 -5.00 29.55
N ALA A 337 24.05 -5.52 28.41
CA ALA A 337 22.83 -5.05 27.76
C ALA A 337 21.58 -5.33 28.62
N LEU A 338 21.46 -6.53 29.20
CA LEU A 338 20.32 -6.89 30.05
C LEU A 338 20.26 -6.02 31.31
N GLU A 339 21.38 -5.85 31.99
CA GLU A 339 21.45 -5.01 33.19
C GLU A 339 21.00 -3.57 32.91
N LYS A 340 21.45 -3.02 31.77
CA LYS A 340 21.06 -1.67 31.38
C LYS A 340 19.61 -1.58 30.90
N ILE A 341 19.08 -2.60 30.21
CA ILE A 341 17.66 -2.66 29.83
C ILE A 341 16.77 -2.65 31.08
N LEU A 342 17.17 -3.36 32.14
CA LEU A 342 16.41 -3.42 33.39
C LEU A 342 16.48 -2.12 34.22
N SER A 343 17.47 -1.27 33.97
CA SER A 343 17.66 0.02 34.66
C SER A 343 17.17 1.24 33.88
N HIS A 344 16.72 1.07 32.63
CA HIS A 344 16.25 2.17 31.78
C HIS A 344 14.83 1.93 31.26
N ARG A 345 14.08 3.02 31.09
CA ARG A 345 12.71 3.00 30.53
C ARG A 345 12.68 2.78 29.03
N VAL A 346 13.72 3.22 28.33
CA VAL A 346 13.86 3.08 26.88
C VAL A 346 15.24 2.50 26.60
N ALA A 347 15.31 1.47 25.77
CA ALA A 347 16.56 0.87 25.34
C ALA A 347 16.50 0.48 23.87
N ILE A 348 17.64 0.60 23.18
CA ILE A 348 17.76 0.24 21.76
C ILE A 348 18.81 -0.86 21.62
N ILE A 349 18.43 -1.98 21.00
CA ILE A 349 19.33 -3.06 20.63
C ILE A 349 19.50 -3.02 19.11
N THR A 350 20.74 -2.89 18.65
CA THR A 350 21.07 -2.90 17.23
C THR A 350 22.22 -3.85 16.94
N GLY A 351 22.13 -4.57 15.82
CA GLY A 351 23.15 -5.53 15.43
C GLY A 351 22.84 -6.17 14.07
N GLY A 352 23.87 -6.65 13.39
CA GLY A 352 23.73 -7.36 12.13
C GLY A 352 23.13 -8.78 12.29
N PRO A 353 23.01 -9.56 11.21
CA PRO A 353 22.64 -10.97 11.27
C PRO A 353 23.67 -11.76 12.10
N GLY A 354 23.22 -12.81 12.79
CA GLY A 354 24.13 -13.70 13.53
C GLY A 354 24.73 -13.12 14.84
N THR A 355 24.33 -11.91 15.23
CA THR A 355 24.80 -11.23 16.47
C THR A 355 24.02 -11.61 17.72
N GLY A 356 23.04 -12.52 17.62
CA GLY A 356 22.29 -13.04 18.77
C GLY A 356 21.19 -12.13 19.31
N LYS A 357 20.65 -11.19 18.50
CA LYS A 357 19.52 -10.32 18.87
C LYS A 357 18.33 -11.10 19.45
N THR A 358 17.91 -12.18 18.79
CA THR A 358 16.76 -12.96 19.24
C THR A 358 17.05 -13.72 20.54
N THR A 359 18.30 -14.15 20.76
CA THR A 359 18.73 -14.71 22.04
C THR A 359 18.64 -13.68 23.16
N LEU A 360 19.01 -12.43 22.88
CA LEU A 360 18.88 -11.33 23.83
C LEU A 360 17.41 -11.04 24.15
N ILE A 361 16.52 -10.99 23.14
CA ILE A 361 15.08 -10.82 23.34
C ILE A 361 14.52 -11.93 24.26
N ARG A 362 14.88 -13.20 23.99
CA ARG A 362 14.46 -14.33 24.85
C ARG A 362 14.95 -14.15 26.29
N SER A 363 16.16 -13.63 26.47
CA SER A 363 16.77 -13.43 27.79
C SER A 363 16.09 -12.30 28.56
N VAL A 364 15.83 -11.16 27.90
CA VAL A 364 15.02 -10.06 28.46
C VAL A 364 13.69 -10.62 28.95
N ASN A 365 13.00 -11.35 28.07
CA ASN A 365 11.68 -11.89 28.34
C ASN A 365 11.64 -12.91 29.48
N ALA A 366 12.68 -13.72 29.61
CA ALA A 366 12.83 -14.69 30.69
C ALA A 366 13.00 -14.01 32.05
N ILE A 367 13.75 -12.90 32.09
CA ILE A 367 14.03 -12.14 33.30
C ILE A 367 12.80 -11.35 33.77
N PHE A 368 12.11 -10.64 32.87
CA PHE A 368 10.90 -9.93 33.25
C PHE A 368 9.83 -10.87 33.83
N GLU A 369 9.70 -12.09 33.30
CA GLU A 369 8.83 -13.11 33.92
C GLU A 369 9.24 -13.52 35.33
N VAL A 370 10.54 -13.58 35.63
CA VAL A 370 11.01 -13.89 36.99
C VAL A 370 10.52 -12.82 37.98
N PHE A 371 10.34 -11.58 37.53
CA PHE A 371 9.75 -10.50 38.32
C PHE A 371 8.23 -10.44 38.28
N GLY A 372 7.56 -11.42 37.67
CA GLY A 372 6.11 -11.41 37.49
C GLY A 372 5.61 -10.26 36.60
N LYS A 373 6.50 -9.71 35.76
CA LYS A 373 6.21 -8.58 34.89
C LYS A 373 5.64 -9.05 33.56
N ARG A 374 4.64 -8.33 33.06
CA ARG A 374 3.99 -8.67 31.78
C ARG A 374 4.74 -8.04 30.61
N VAL A 375 5.22 -8.90 29.71
CA VAL A 375 5.93 -8.49 28.50
C VAL A 375 5.04 -8.65 27.27
N LEU A 376 4.90 -7.60 26.48
CA LEU A 376 4.28 -7.65 25.16
C LEU A 376 5.36 -7.65 24.08
N LEU A 377 5.26 -8.61 23.15
CA LEU A 377 6.14 -8.74 22.00
C LEU A 377 5.40 -8.27 20.76
N ALA A 378 6.01 -7.40 19.97
CA ALA A 378 5.43 -6.96 18.71
C ALA A 378 6.46 -6.72 17.61
N ALA A 379 5.96 -6.69 16.37
CA ALA A 379 6.74 -6.31 15.21
C ALA A 379 5.88 -5.53 14.19
N PRO A 380 6.48 -4.78 13.25
CA PRO A 380 5.74 -4.00 12.25
C PRO A 380 4.93 -4.84 11.26
N THR A 381 5.38 -6.05 10.93
CA THR A 381 4.74 -6.94 9.94
C THR A 381 4.27 -8.26 10.56
N GLY A 382 3.25 -8.87 9.96
CA GLY A 382 2.69 -10.17 10.40
C GLY A 382 3.75 -11.27 10.46
N ARG A 383 4.60 -11.32 9.43
CA ARG A 383 5.72 -12.26 9.34
C ARG A 383 6.77 -12.09 10.43
N ALA A 384 7.20 -10.85 10.68
CA ALA A 384 8.18 -10.59 11.72
C ALA A 384 7.60 -10.95 13.10
N ALA A 385 6.32 -10.62 13.34
CA ALA A 385 5.63 -10.97 14.58
C ALA A 385 5.52 -12.49 14.77
N ARG A 386 5.20 -13.23 13.70
CA ARG A 386 5.14 -14.68 13.79
C ARG A 386 6.51 -15.31 14.04
N ARG A 387 7.53 -14.91 13.28
CA ARG A 387 8.91 -15.41 13.50
C ARG A 387 9.35 -15.11 14.93
N LEU A 388 9.07 -13.91 15.43
CA LEU A 388 9.33 -13.54 16.81
C LEU A 388 8.60 -14.48 17.76
N SER A 389 7.35 -14.86 17.45
CA SER A 389 6.58 -15.81 18.23
C SER A 389 7.21 -17.21 18.25
N GLU A 390 7.66 -17.71 17.10
CA GLU A 390 8.30 -19.03 16.97
C GLU A 390 9.61 -19.11 17.74
N VAL A 391 10.49 -18.09 17.60
CA VAL A 391 11.80 -18.11 18.27
C VAL A 391 11.69 -17.85 19.76
N THR A 392 10.74 -17.00 20.19
CA THR A 392 10.53 -16.73 21.62
C THR A 392 9.63 -17.74 22.32
N ARG A 393 8.90 -18.57 21.55
CA ARG A 393 7.84 -19.47 22.02
C ARG A 393 6.74 -18.75 22.82
N ARG A 394 6.45 -17.50 22.46
CA ARG A 394 5.40 -16.68 23.07
C ARG A 394 4.58 -15.98 22.00
N GLU A 395 3.38 -15.56 22.33
CA GLU A 395 2.56 -14.80 21.38
C GLU A 395 3.18 -13.41 21.14
N ALA A 396 3.51 -13.11 19.89
CA ALA A 396 3.85 -11.77 19.44
C ALA A 396 2.88 -11.30 18.35
N LYS A 397 2.54 -10.02 18.38
CA LYS A 397 1.50 -9.42 17.52
C LYS A 397 2.08 -8.39 16.58
N THR A 398 1.36 -8.05 15.52
CA THR A 398 1.69 -6.83 14.78
C THR A 398 1.41 -5.62 15.65
N ILE A 399 2.15 -4.52 15.47
CA ILE A 399 1.89 -3.28 16.22
C ILE A 399 0.45 -2.80 16.02
N HIS A 400 -0.07 -2.92 14.80
CA HIS A 400 -1.47 -2.61 14.49
C HIS A 400 -2.46 -3.44 15.33
N ARG A 401 -2.23 -4.76 15.44
CA ARG A 401 -3.08 -5.64 16.26
C ARG A 401 -2.89 -5.39 17.75
N LEU A 402 -1.69 -5.04 18.18
CA LEU A 402 -1.37 -4.66 19.56
C LEU A 402 -2.14 -3.40 19.99
N LEU A 403 -2.22 -2.41 19.10
CA LEU A 403 -2.90 -1.14 19.34
C LEU A 403 -4.43 -1.19 19.14
N GLY A 404 -4.93 -2.26 18.50
CA GLY A 404 -6.35 -2.44 18.19
C GLY A 404 -6.86 -1.39 17.19
N VAL A 405 -6.63 -1.58 15.90
CA VAL A 405 -7.16 -0.69 14.85
C VAL A 405 -8.68 -0.85 14.73
N ASN A 406 -9.41 0.26 14.79
CA ASN A 406 -10.83 0.32 14.41
C ASN A 406 -10.95 0.44 12.89
N PHE A 407 -11.65 -0.51 12.25
CA PHE A 407 -11.70 -0.65 10.80
C PHE A 407 -12.58 0.37 10.07
N GLN A 408 -13.43 1.10 10.80
CA GLN A 408 -14.31 2.10 10.21
C GLN A 408 -13.60 3.45 10.05
N ASP A 409 -12.85 3.87 11.08
CA ASP A 409 -12.26 5.21 11.14
C ASP A 409 -10.72 5.20 11.10
N GLY A 410 -10.08 4.02 11.08
CA GLY A 410 -8.63 3.85 11.07
C GLY A 410 -7.93 4.22 12.39
N GLN A 411 -8.69 4.56 13.44
CA GLN A 411 -8.15 4.97 14.74
C GLN A 411 -7.70 3.77 15.59
N PHE A 412 -6.72 4.00 16.46
CA PHE A 412 -6.25 2.98 17.42
C PHE A 412 -7.03 3.05 18.73
N HIS A 413 -7.50 1.90 19.22
CA HIS A 413 -8.17 1.74 20.51
C HIS A 413 -7.24 1.98 21.70
N LYS A 414 -5.96 1.64 21.55
CA LYS A 414 -4.92 1.87 22.56
C LYS A 414 -4.19 3.18 22.30
N ASN A 415 -4.15 4.02 23.32
CA ASN A 415 -3.62 5.39 23.25
C ASN A 415 -3.19 5.87 24.64
N LYS A 416 -2.98 7.17 24.81
CA LYS A 416 -2.55 7.79 26.08
C LYS A 416 -3.57 7.58 27.22
N ASP A 417 -4.86 7.59 26.91
CA ASP A 417 -5.96 7.49 27.88
C ASP A 417 -6.35 6.02 28.15
N ASN A 418 -6.10 5.13 27.18
CA ASN A 418 -6.25 3.68 27.30
C ASN A 418 -4.92 2.98 26.92
N PRO A 419 -3.93 2.97 27.83
CA PRO A 419 -2.61 2.42 27.53
C PRO A 419 -2.62 0.89 27.40
N LEU A 420 -1.52 0.35 26.89
CA LEU A 420 -1.25 -1.08 26.84
C LEU A 420 -1.12 -1.63 28.27
N ASP A 421 -1.70 -2.80 28.51
CA ASP A 421 -1.55 -3.49 29.78
C ASP A 421 -0.26 -4.32 29.76
N ALA A 422 0.87 -3.66 30.05
CA ALA A 422 2.21 -4.23 30.01
C ALA A 422 3.18 -3.51 30.94
N ASP A 423 4.12 -4.26 31.50
CA ASP A 423 5.29 -3.72 32.20
C ASP A 423 6.50 -3.52 31.25
N ALA A 424 6.56 -4.29 30.16
CA ALA A 424 7.58 -4.13 29.13
C ALA A 424 6.99 -4.37 27.74
N VAL A 425 7.42 -3.58 26.77
CA VAL A 425 7.05 -3.69 25.36
C VAL A 425 8.33 -3.84 24.55
N ILE A 426 8.48 -4.98 23.86
CA ILE A 426 9.63 -5.27 23.01
C ILE A 426 9.16 -5.24 21.56
N ILE A 427 9.78 -4.37 20.76
CA ILE A 427 9.50 -4.24 19.33
C ILE A 427 10.69 -4.78 18.53
N ASP A 428 10.49 -5.88 17.81
CA ASP A 428 11.48 -6.39 16.85
C ASP A 428 11.30 -5.76 15.46
N GLU A 429 12.35 -5.80 14.63
CA GLU A 429 12.40 -5.15 13.31
C GLU A 429 12.03 -3.65 13.34
N ALA A 430 12.46 -2.94 14.39
CA ALA A 430 12.18 -1.52 14.60
C ALA A 430 12.71 -0.59 13.49
N SER A 431 13.60 -1.07 12.62
CA SER A 431 14.07 -0.35 11.42
C SER A 431 12.93 -0.10 10.42
N MET A 432 11.83 -0.85 10.49
CA MET A 432 10.67 -0.68 9.63
C MET A 432 9.64 0.33 10.17
N LEU A 433 9.84 0.89 11.38
CA LEU A 433 8.92 1.85 11.98
C LEU A 433 9.01 3.22 11.29
N ASP A 434 7.88 3.71 10.81
CA ASP A 434 7.72 5.10 10.40
C ASP A 434 7.29 6.00 11.56
N THR A 435 7.29 7.30 11.29
CA THR A 435 7.01 8.34 12.30
C THR A 435 5.59 8.23 12.86
N LEU A 436 4.58 7.96 12.05
CA LEU A 436 3.18 7.91 12.52
C LEU A 436 2.94 6.68 13.39
N LEU A 437 3.40 5.51 12.96
CA LEU A 437 3.23 4.27 13.72
C LEU A 437 3.98 4.35 15.06
N MET A 438 5.18 4.95 15.08
CA MET A 438 5.91 5.20 16.32
C MET A 438 5.15 6.15 17.25
N PHE A 439 4.57 7.24 16.72
CA PHE A 439 3.79 8.19 17.50
C PHE A 439 2.58 7.52 18.17
N HIS A 440 1.85 6.66 17.44
CA HIS A 440 0.73 5.93 18.03
C HIS A 440 1.20 4.90 19.06
N LEU A 441 2.29 4.18 18.78
CA LEU A 441 2.87 3.20 19.70
C LEU A 441 3.30 3.86 21.02
N ILE A 442 4.08 4.94 20.97
CA ILE A 442 4.64 5.57 22.17
C ILE A 442 3.57 6.21 23.06
N ASN A 443 2.49 6.71 22.46
CA ASN A 443 1.34 7.22 23.19
C ASN A 443 0.61 6.11 23.94
N ALA A 444 0.57 4.90 23.39
CA ALA A 444 -0.07 3.75 24.02
C ALA A 444 0.79 3.08 25.11
N ILE A 445 2.08 3.41 25.22
CA ILE A 445 2.97 2.82 26.23
C ILE A 445 2.73 3.46 27.60
N PRO A 446 2.51 2.67 28.68
CA PRO A 446 2.44 3.18 30.05
C PRO A 446 3.72 3.90 30.46
N MET A 447 3.61 4.96 31.26
CA MET A 447 4.76 5.71 31.77
C MET A 447 5.67 4.87 32.67
N THR A 448 5.13 3.79 33.26
CA THR A 448 5.82 2.84 34.12
C THR A 448 6.29 1.58 33.39
N ALA A 449 6.13 1.49 32.07
CA ALA A 449 6.60 0.37 31.29
C ALA A 449 8.03 0.62 30.75
N ALA A 450 8.75 -0.47 30.42
CA ALA A 450 9.99 -0.41 29.67
C ALA A 450 9.73 -0.62 28.17
N LEU A 451 10.30 0.22 27.31
CA LEU A 451 10.28 0.08 25.85
C LEU A 451 11.65 -0.39 25.35
N VAL A 452 11.69 -1.53 24.67
CA VAL A 452 12.90 -2.07 24.05
C VAL A 452 12.69 -2.12 22.54
N LEU A 453 13.46 -1.33 21.79
CA LEU A 453 13.46 -1.35 20.33
C LEU A 453 14.61 -2.21 19.84
N VAL A 454 14.31 -3.22 19.02
CA VAL A 454 15.29 -4.13 18.43
C VAL A 454 15.24 -4.01 16.92
N GLY A 455 16.38 -3.77 16.28
CA GLY A 455 16.42 -3.62 14.83
C GLY A 455 17.83 -3.65 14.26
N ASP A 456 17.92 -3.50 12.95
CA ASP A 456 19.19 -3.41 12.24
C ASP A 456 19.23 -2.11 11.42
N VAL A 457 20.05 -1.16 11.86
CA VAL A 457 20.18 0.16 11.22
C VAL A 457 20.78 0.11 9.82
N PHE A 458 21.40 -1.02 9.45
CA PHE A 458 22.01 -1.20 8.13
C PHE A 458 21.05 -1.82 7.12
N GLN A 459 19.88 -2.30 7.56
CA GLN A 459 18.83 -2.73 6.66
C GLN A 459 18.14 -1.53 6.01
N LEU A 460 17.29 -1.81 5.02
CA LEU A 460 16.43 -0.81 4.39
C LEU A 460 15.58 -0.10 5.46
N PRO A 461 15.43 1.24 5.38
CA PRO A 461 14.59 1.99 6.32
C PRO A 461 13.10 1.68 6.10
N SER A 462 12.24 2.22 6.97
CA SER A 462 10.78 2.14 6.85
C SER A 462 10.29 2.56 5.47
N ILE A 463 9.20 1.99 4.96
CA ILE A 463 8.58 2.48 3.71
C ILE A 463 7.95 3.85 3.94
N GLY A 464 7.30 4.03 5.10
CA GLY A 464 6.71 5.30 5.51
C GLY A 464 7.75 6.36 5.91
N PRO A 465 7.31 7.61 6.12
CA PRO A 465 8.16 8.77 6.33
C PRO A 465 8.91 8.74 7.66
N GLY A 466 10.13 9.28 7.62
CA GLY A 466 11.05 9.37 8.74
C GLY A 466 12.01 8.20 8.85
N ASN A 467 12.88 8.25 9.85
CA ASN A 467 13.84 7.19 10.15
C ASN A 467 14.03 7.06 11.67
N VAL A 468 12.94 6.67 12.34
CA VAL A 468 12.79 6.71 13.81
C VAL A 468 13.96 6.04 14.53
N LEU A 469 14.28 4.78 14.18
CA LEU A 469 15.34 4.04 14.85
C LEU A 469 16.71 4.72 14.70
N SER A 470 17.04 5.18 13.48
CA SER A 470 18.30 5.88 13.22
C SER A 470 18.37 7.21 13.95
N ASP A 471 17.26 7.96 13.98
CA ASP A 471 17.20 9.28 14.59
C ASP A 471 17.26 9.20 16.12
N MET A 472 16.61 8.19 16.73
CA MET A 472 16.76 7.90 18.16
C MET A 472 18.19 7.52 18.52
N ILE A 473 18.86 6.72 17.69
CA ILE A 473 20.28 6.35 17.91
C ILE A 473 21.19 7.58 17.78
N LYS A 474 20.98 8.43 16.77
CA LYS A 474 21.73 9.68 16.58
C LYS A 474 21.52 10.66 17.74
N SER A 475 20.33 10.70 18.34
CA SER A 475 20.01 11.59 19.46
C SER A 475 20.88 11.34 20.71
N ALA A 476 21.43 10.12 20.85
CA ALA A 476 22.20 9.66 22.01
C ALA A 476 21.47 9.81 23.37
N GLN A 477 20.15 9.99 23.37
CA GLN A 477 19.36 10.14 24.61
C GLN A 477 18.97 8.81 25.26
N ALA A 478 18.79 7.76 24.46
CA ALA A 478 18.50 6.41 24.95
C ALA A 478 19.75 5.53 24.89
N PRO A 479 19.96 4.59 25.84
CA PRO A 479 21.05 3.64 25.78
C PRO A 479 20.94 2.74 24.53
N VAL A 480 22.02 2.68 23.76
CA VAL A 480 22.13 1.89 22.54
C VAL A 480 23.13 0.75 22.72
N PHE A 481 22.69 -0.47 22.46
CA PHE A 481 23.50 -1.69 22.54
C PHE A 481 23.84 -2.18 21.15
N TYR A 482 25.11 -2.01 20.76
CA TYR A 482 25.64 -2.52 19.50
C TYR A 482 26.17 -3.94 19.69
N LEU A 483 25.39 -4.94 19.26
CA LEU A 483 25.84 -6.34 19.25
C LEU A 483 26.82 -6.53 18.09
N LYS A 484 28.12 -6.59 18.40
CA LYS A 484 29.19 -6.70 17.39
C LYS A 484 29.69 -8.13 17.25
N LYS A 485 29.69 -8.90 18.34
CA LYS A 485 30.25 -10.25 18.35
C LYS A 485 29.37 -11.23 17.57
N ILE A 486 29.94 -11.81 16.52
CA ILE A 486 29.33 -12.91 15.79
C ILE A 486 29.59 -14.21 16.57
N PHE A 487 28.56 -15.03 16.75
CA PHE A 487 28.73 -16.29 17.49
C PHE A 487 29.46 -17.34 16.64
N ARG A 488 30.20 -18.25 17.29
CA ARG A 488 31.15 -19.20 16.65
C ARG A 488 30.53 -20.06 15.55
N GLN A 489 29.24 -20.40 15.64
CA GLN A 489 28.51 -21.13 14.59
C GLN A 489 28.20 -20.23 13.38
N ALA A 490 27.82 -18.97 13.62
CA ALA A 490 27.55 -17.96 12.60
C ALA A 490 28.82 -17.44 11.90
N HIS A 491 29.98 -17.47 12.58
CA HIS A 491 31.26 -17.02 12.04
C HIS A 491 31.76 -17.86 10.85
N LYS A 492 31.25 -19.08 10.69
CA LYS A 492 31.60 -19.95 9.56
C LYS A 492 30.74 -19.72 8.33
N SER A 493 29.58 -19.08 8.46
CA SER A 493 28.66 -18.89 7.33
C SER A 493 29.20 -17.84 6.37
N PRO A 494 29.48 -18.20 5.09
CA PRO A 494 29.87 -17.24 4.06
C PRO A 494 28.85 -16.11 3.86
N ILE A 495 27.55 -16.37 4.06
CA ILE A 495 26.48 -15.38 3.95
C ILE A 495 26.67 -14.26 4.96
N ILE A 496 26.91 -14.61 6.24
CA ILE A 496 27.08 -13.64 7.32
C ILE A 496 28.38 -12.85 7.12
N LEU A 497 29.49 -13.53 6.80
CA LEU A 497 30.77 -12.87 6.52
C LEU A 497 30.66 -11.87 5.36
N ASN A 498 30.01 -12.26 4.26
CA ASN A 498 29.79 -11.39 3.10
C ASN A 498 28.82 -10.25 3.42
N ALA A 499 27.79 -10.47 4.23
CA ALA A 499 26.91 -9.40 4.70
C ALA A 499 27.69 -8.34 5.49
N HIS A 500 28.61 -8.75 6.37
CA HIS A 500 29.48 -7.82 7.10
C HIS A 500 30.45 -7.06 6.20
N ARG A 501 31.05 -7.71 5.19
CA ARG A 501 31.89 -7.05 4.18
C ARG A 501 31.10 -5.98 3.45
N ILE A 502 29.93 -6.34 2.94
CA ILE A 502 29.04 -5.44 2.20
C ILE A 502 28.63 -4.24 3.05
N ARG A 503 28.29 -4.47 4.33
CA ARG A 503 27.99 -3.40 5.29
C ARG A 503 29.16 -2.43 5.43
N ASN A 504 30.38 -2.92 5.50
CA ASN A 504 31.59 -2.11 5.63
C ASN A 504 32.05 -1.49 4.28
N GLY A 505 31.32 -1.72 3.18
CA GLY A 505 31.71 -1.25 1.84
C GLY A 505 32.82 -2.08 1.17
N GLU A 506 33.14 -3.24 1.73
CA GLU A 506 34.11 -4.19 1.19
C GLU A 506 33.45 -5.13 0.17
N LEU A 507 34.21 -5.57 -0.83
CA LEU A 507 33.74 -6.55 -1.80
C LEU A 507 33.54 -7.91 -1.12
N PRO A 508 32.37 -8.57 -1.33
CA PRO A 508 32.16 -9.93 -0.83
C PRO A 508 33.10 -10.92 -1.53
N VAL A 509 33.40 -12.03 -0.86
CA VAL A 509 34.10 -13.16 -1.48
C VAL A 509 33.15 -13.82 -2.46
N LEU A 510 33.46 -13.69 -3.75
CA LEU A 510 32.68 -14.24 -4.85
C LEU A 510 33.22 -15.64 -5.17
N LYS A 511 32.46 -16.68 -4.82
CA LYS A 511 32.73 -18.06 -5.26
C LYS A 511 31.86 -18.40 -6.47
N SER A 512 32.41 -19.18 -7.39
CA SER A 512 31.64 -19.77 -8.50
C SER A 512 31.03 -21.10 -8.06
N MET A 513 29.96 -21.54 -8.73
CA MET A 513 29.42 -22.90 -8.55
C MET A 513 30.43 -23.97 -9.00
N ASP A 514 31.34 -23.62 -9.90
CA ASP A 514 32.36 -24.53 -10.47
C ASP A 514 33.63 -24.63 -9.60
N ASP A 515 33.67 -23.99 -8.42
CA ASP A 515 34.85 -24.01 -7.55
C ASP A 515 35.10 -25.42 -6.96
N PRO A 516 36.33 -25.95 -7.01
CA PRO A 516 36.67 -27.32 -6.59
C PRO A 516 36.65 -27.53 -5.07
N GLU A 517 36.46 -26.49 -4.25
CA GLU A 517 36.47 -26.55 -2.78
C GLU A 517 35.15 -27.05 -2.14
N GLY A 518 34.24 -27.61 -2.94
CA GLY A 518 32.96 -28.16 -2.46
C GLY A 518 31.85 -27.11 -2.33
N LEU A 519 30.69 -27.55 -1.80
CA LEU A 519 29.49 -26.70 -1.70
C LEU A 519 29.67 -25.54 -0.70
N SER A 520 29.25 -24.35 -1.12
CA SER A 520 29.25 -23.09 -0.37
C SER A 520 27.82 -22.64 -0.11
N GLU A 521 27.63 -21.76 0.86
CA GLU A 521 26.33 -21.11 1.14
C GLU A 521 26.16 -19.81 0.33
N PHE A 522 27.21 -19.33 -0.35
CA PHE A 522 27.20 -18.05 -1.08
C PHE A 522 27.90 -18.18 -2.43
N TYR A 523 27.19 -17.80 -3.49
CA TYR A 523 27.66 -17.86 -4.88
C TYR A 523 27.40 -16.58 -5.65
N PHE A 524 28.24 -16.32 -6.65
CA PHE A 524 28.06 -15.24 -7.61
C PHE A 524 28.21 -15.77 -9.04
N LEU A 525 27.16 -15.59 -9.85
CA LEU A 525 27.13 -15.96 -11.25
C LEU A 525 27.23 -14.70 -12.11
N GLU A 526 28.37 -14.56 -12.81
CA GLU A 526 28.60 -13.42 -13.69
C GLU A 526 27.80 -13.57 -14.98
N GLN A 527 26.79 -12.71 -15.17
CA GLN A 527 25.96 -12.68 -16.37
C GLN A 527 25.51 -11.25 -16.68
N GLY A 528 25.75 -10.83 -17.93
CA GLY A 528 25.44 -9.49 -18.41
C GLY A 528 24.14 -9.38 -19.21
N ASP A 529 23.68 -10.47 -19.82
CA ASP A 529 22.46 -10.48 -20.64
C ASP A 529 21.20 -10.77 -19.79
N PRO A 530 20.21 -9.85 -19.76
CA PRO A 530 18.97 -10.03 -19.00
C PRO A 530 18.20 -11.31 -19.32
N ASN A 531 18.17 -11.74 -20.59
CA ASN A 531 17.42 -12.95 -20.97
C ASN A 531 18.09 -14.20 -20.41
N ARG A 532 19.42 -14.28 -20.52
CA ARG A 532 20.21 -15.35 -19.89
C ARG A 532 20.06 -15.36 -18.37
N VAL A 533 20.01 -14.19 -17.72
CA VAL A 533 19.75 -14.12 -16.27
C VAL A 533 18.41 -14.79 -15.94
N VAL A 534 17.34 -14.49 -16.69
CA VAL A 534 16.03 -15.11 -16.46
C VAL A 534 16.10 -16.63 -16.65
N SER A 535 16.70 -17.12 -17.75
CA SER A 535 16.80 -18.57 -17.99
C SER A 535 17.61 -19.27 -16.89
N THR A 536 18.71 -18.67 -16.42
CA THR A 536 19.50 -19.21 -15.31
C THR A 536 18.70 -19.22 -14.01
N ILE A 537 17.92 -18.18 -13.69
CA ILE A 537 17.05 -18.18 -12.50
C ILE A 537 16.06 -19.34 -12.54
N VAL A 538 15.44 -19.58 -13.70
CA VAL A 538 14.48 -20.68 -13.89
C VAL A 538 15.17 -22.03 -13.71
N GLU A 539 16.33 -22.23 -14.31
CA GLU A 539 17.13 -23.45 -14.18
C GLU A 539 17.54 -23.70 -12.71
N LEU A 540 18.01 -22.67 -12.01
CA LEU A 540 18.37 -22.76 -10.60
C LEU A 540 17.19 -23.18 -9.74
N CYS A 541 16.01 -22.58 -9.97
CA CYS A 541 14.81 -22.91 -9.20
C CYS A 541 14.26 -24.31 -9.53
N THR A 542 14.36 -24.76 -10.78
CA THR A 542 13.73 -26.02 -11.22
C THR A 542 14.62 -27.25 -11.08
N LYS A 543 15.94 -27.10 -11.18
CA LYS A 543 16.89 -28.22 -11.23
C LYS A 543 18.01 -28.07 -10.22
N THR A 544 18.88 -27.06 -10.38
CA THR A 544 20.15 -27.00 -9.65
C THR A 544 19.97 -26.97 -8.14
N ILE A 545 19.07 -26.12 -7.62
CA ILE A 545 18.87 -25.98 -6.18
C ILE A 545 18.18 -27.22 -5.59
N PRO A 546 17.08 -27.73 -6.16
CA PRO A 546 16.46 -28.98 -5.69
C PRO A 546 17.40 -30.18 -5.73
N GLU A 547 18.16 -30.37 -6.82
CA GLU A 547 19.02 -31.54 -7.01
C GLU A 547 20.28 -31.48 -6.13
N THR A 548 20.90 -30.31 -5.98
CA THR A 548 22.19 -30.16 -5.30
C THR A 548 22.04 -29.91 -3.80
N PHE A 549 21.02 -29.16 -3.39
CA PHE A 549 20.84 -28.72 -2.01
C PHE A 549 19.57 -29.29 -1.34
N SER A 550 18.75 -30.06 -2.08
CA SER A 550 17.53 -30.69 -1.57
C SER A 550 16.52 -29.72 -0.96
N PHE A 551 16.45 -28.49 -1.48
CA PHE A 551 15.45 -27.49 -1.09
C PHE A 551 14.20 -27.59 -1.97
N ASP A 552 13.03 -27.40 -1.36
CA ASP A 552 11.77 -27.34 -2.09
C ASP A 552 11.66 -26.04 -2.91
N PRO A 553 11.44 -26.11 -4.23
CA PRO A 553 11.48 -24.94 -5.09
C PRO A 553 10.30 -23.97 -4.87
N MET A 554 9.20 -24.43 -4.28
CA MET A 554 8.03 -23.60 -3.96
C MET A 554 8.13 -22.97 -2.56
N GLN A 555 8.55 -23.75 -1.57
CA GLN A 555 8.55 -23.37 -0.16
C GLN A 555 9.87 -22.71 0.27
N ASP A 556 11.01 -23.31 -0.09
CA ASP A 556 12.33 -22.95 0.42
C ASP A 556 13.05 -21.87 -0.39
N VAL A 557 12.80 -21.82 -1.70
CA VAL A 557 13.46 -20.91 -2.63
C VAL A 557 12.65 -19.61 -2.79
N GLN A 558 13.35 -18.47 -2.72
CA GLN A 558 12.78 -17.17 -2.99
C GLN A 558 13.66 -16.34 -3.92
N VAL A 559 13.07 -15.86 -5.02
CA VAL A 559 13.71 -14.87 -5.89
C VAL A 559 13.42 -13.47 -5.37
N LEU A 560 14.48 -12.68 -5.12
CA LEU A 560 14.40 -11.31 -4.65
C LEU A 560 14.97 -10.36 -5.70
N THR A 561 14.17 -9.43 -6.20
CA THR A 561 14.62 -8.45 -7.22
C THR A 561 14.49 -7.01 -6.72
N PRO A 562 15.39 -6.09 -7.11
CA PRO A 562 15.25 -4.68 -6.76
C PRO A 562 14.01 -4.01 -7.37
N MET A 563 13.59 -4.42 -8.58
CA MET A 563 12.57 -3.71 -9.36
C MET A 563 11.33 -4.56 -9.66
N HIS A 564 10.19 -3.90 -9.86
CA HIS A 564 8.95 -4.56 -10.30
C HIS A 564 8.88 -4.75 -11.82
N LYS A 565 9.31 -3.74 -12.58
CA LYS A 565 9.26 -3.71 -14.05
C LYS A 565 10.58 -4.15 -14.67
N GLY A 566 10.52 -4.59 -15.93
CA GLY A 566 11.66 -5.05 -16.72
C GLY A 566 11.77 -6.58 -16.79
N LEU A 567 12.68 -7.07 -17.63
CA LEU A 567 12.89 -8.52 -17.84
C LEU A 567 13.30 -9.26 -16.56
N VAL A 568 13.98 -8.59 -15.64
CA VAL A 568 14.41 -9.17 -14.35
C VAL A 568 13.64 -8.54 -13.19
N GLY A 569 12.45 -8.03 -13.48
CA GLY A 569 11.51 -7.49 -12.50
C GLY A 569 10.53 -8.54 -11.99
N THR A 570 9.89 -8.27 -10.85
CA THR A 570 8.94 -9.22 -10.21
C THR A 570 7.85 -9.68 -11.16
N THR A 571 7.30 -8.78 -11.99
CA THR A 571 6.15 -9.11 -12.86
C THR A 571 6.51 -10.17 -13.90
N TYR A 572 7.63 -9.99 -14.61
CA TYR A 572 8.06 -10.95 -15.64
C TYR A 572 8.57 -12.24 -15.02
N LEU A 573 9.39 -12.15 -13.97
CA LEU A 573 9.91 -13.33 -13.26
C LEU A 573 8.79 -14.21 -12.70
N ASN A 574 7.73 -13.61 -12.12
CA ASN A 574 6.58 -14.37 -11.64
C ASN A 574 5.88 -15.14 -12.76
N GLN A 575 5.70 -14.54 -13.94
CA GLN A 575 5.06 -15.21 -15.08
C GLN A 575 5.90 -16.39 -15.58
N VAL A 576 7.22 -16.23 -15.68
CA VAL A 576 8.11 -17.29 -16.17
C VAL A 576 8.25 -18.41 -15.12
N LEU A 577 8.41 -18.06 -13.85
CA LEU A 577 8.52 -19.03 -12.76
C LEU A 577 7.22 -19.81 -12.54
N GLN A 578 6.05 -19.16 -12.62
CA GLN A 578 4.77 -19.86 -12.57
C GLN A 578 4.66 -20.92 -13.67
N LYS A 579 5.06 -20.60 -14.91
CA LYS A 579 5.02 -21.54 -16.03
C LYS A 579 5.98 -22.72 -15.83
N ALA A 580 7.14 -22.48 -15.23
CA ALA A 580 8.17 -23.49 -15.03
C ALA A 580 7.92 -24.39 -13.82
N LEU A 581 7.40 -23.82 -12.72
CA LEU A 581 7.22 -24.50 -11.44
C LEU A 581 5.81 -25.09 -11.26
N ASN A 582 4.79 -24.47 -11.87
CA ASN A 582 3.40 -24.91 -11.72
C ASN A 582 2.77 -25.32 -13.07
N PRO A 583 2.75 -26.64 -13.39
CA PRO A 583 2.19 -27.15 -14.65
C PRO A 583 0.65 -27.16 -14.68
N ASN A 584 -0.03 -26.85 -13.57
CA ASN A 584 -1.49 -26.89 -13.49
C ASN A 584 -2.17 -25.95 -14.51
N PRO A 585 -3.42 -26.25 -14.92
CA PRO A 585 -4.19 -25.38 -15.79
C PRO A 585 -4.52 -24.04 -15.11
N VAL A 586 -4.68 -23.00 -15.92
CA VAL A 586 -5.14 -21.68 -15.45
C VAL A 586 -6.60 -21.79 -15.04
N MET A 587 -6.92 -21.38 -13.81
CA MET A 587 -8.28 -21.45 -13.26
C MET A 587 -8.93 -20.06 -13.19
N VAL A 588 -8.15 -19.02 -12.93
CA VAL A 588 -8.63 -17.63 -12.87
C VAL A 588 -7.77 -16.76 -13.78
N GLU A 589 -8.42 -15.96 -14.62
CA GLU A 589 -7.78 -14.97 -15.47
C GLU A 589 -8.34 -13.57 -15.17
N THR A 590 -7.51 -12.71 -14.60
CA THR A 590 -7.81 -11.30 -14.33
C THR A 590 -6.99 -10.46 -15.30
N THR A 591 -7.31 -9.16 -15.44
CA THR A 591 -6.56 -8.22 -16.29
C THR A 591 -5.07 -8.17 -15.94
N GLY A 592 -4.28 -9.03 -16.61
CA GLY A 592 -2.82 -9.07 -16.53
C GLY A 592 -2.22 -10.11 -15.59
N THR A 593 -3.00 -10.92 -14.85
CA THR A 593 -2.47 -11.99 -13.99
C THR A 593 -3.38 -13.23 -14.02
N THR A 594 -2.76 -14.40 -14.10
CA THR A 594 -3.43 -15.70 -14.10
C THR A 594 -3.10 -16.44 -12.82
N PHE A 595 -4.09 -17.06 -12.18
CA PHE A 595 -3.91 -17.89 -11.00
C PHE A 595 -4.23 -19.36 -11.29
N LYS A 596 -3.44 -20.23 -10.67
CA LYS A 596 -3.49 -21.69 -10.74
C LYS A 596 -3.53 -22.25 -9.32
N VAL A 597 -4.13 -23.42 -9.17
CA VAL A 597 -4.00 -24.19 -7.92
C VAL A 597 -2.52 -24.52 -7.70
N GLY A 598 -2.04 -24.37 -6.47
CA GLY A 598 -0.64 -24.51 -6.09
C GLY A 598 0.22 -23.27 -6.27
N ASP A 599 -0.33 -22.15 -6.75
CA ASP A 599 0.46 -20.93 -6.90
C ASP A 599 0.87 -20.31 -5.57
N LYS A 600 2.15 -19.92 -5.51
CA LYS A 600 2.67 -19.07 -4.44
C LYS A 600 2.20 -17.62 -4.66
N VAL A 601 1.43 -17.10 -3.73
CA VAL A 601 0.84 -15.75 -3.79
C VAL A 601 1.20 -14.93 -2.56
N MET A 602 1.11 -13.62 -2.69
CA MET A 602 1.33 -12.62 -1.65
C MET A 602 0.11 -11.71 -1.56
N HIS A 603 -0.34 -11.43 -0.33
CA HIS A 603 -1.38 -10.44 -0.07
C HIS A 603 -0.80 -9.02 -0.09
N LEU A 604 -1.48 -8.06 -0.72
CA LEU A 604 -0.94 -6.73 -1.03
C LEU A 604 -1.37 -5.62 -0.08
N LYS A 605 -2.45 -5.83 0.67
CA LYS A 605 -3.05 -4.86 1.60
C LYS A 605 -3.29 -5.55 2.94
N ASN A 606 -3.46 -4.79 4.02
CA ASN A 606 -3.87 -5.39 5.28
C ASN A 606 -5.39 -5.62 5.22
N ASN A 607 -5.84 -6.86 5.37
CA ASN A 607 -7.24 -7.20 5.51
C ASN A 607 -7.45 -7.85 6.88
N TYR A 608 -7.83 -7.01 7.84
CA TYR A 608 -7.95 -7.42 9.24
C TYR A 608 -9.19 -8.28 9.53
N GLN A 609 -10.24 -8.20 8.71
CA GLN A 609 -11.41 -9.09 8.83
C GLN A 609 -11.00 -10.53 8.51
N LYS A 610 -10.20 -10.70 7.46
CA LYS A 610 -9.62 -11.98 7.07
C LYS A 610 -8.36 -12.33 7.88
N ASP A 611 -7.86 -11.39 8.68
CA ASP A 611 -6.64 -11.47 9.50
C ASP A 611 -5.44 -11.98 8.68
N VAL A 612 -5.26 -11.33 7.53
CA VAL A 612 -4.14 -11.45 6.59
C VAL A 612 -3.53 -10.08 6.36
N PHE A 613 -2.20 -10.02 6.33
CA PHE A 613 -1.47 -8.77 6.30
C PHE A 613 -0.70 -8.60 4.99
N ASN A 614 -0.41 -7.34 4.66
CA ASN A 614 0.39 -6.98 3.50
C ASN A 614 1.77 -7.66 3.59
N GLY A 615 2.09 -8.40 2.55
CA GLY A 615 3.31 -9.16 2.44
C GLY A 615 3.15 -10.61 2.85
N ASP A 616 2.06 -11.08 3.47
CA ASP A 616 1.90 -12.50 3.80
C ASP A 616 1.89 -13.36 2.53
N ILE A 617 2.66 -14.46 2.53
CA ILE A 617 2.74 -15.41 1.41
C ILE A 617 1.90 -16.61 1.79
N GLY A 618 1.08 -17.05 0.86
CA GLY A 618 0.32 -18.27 0.95
C GLY A 618 0.36 -19.05 -0.36
N THR A 619 -0.31 -20.19 -0.36
CA THR A 619 -0.45 -21.05 -1.53
C THR A 619 -1.92 -21.20 -1.89
N ILE A 620 -2.27 -21.10 -3.16
CA ILE A 620 -3.64 -21.32 -3.60
C ILE A 620 -3.98 -22.81 -3.44
N ASN A 621 -4.91 -23.15 -2.56
CA ASN A 621 -5.31 -24.54 -2.31
C ASN A 621 -6.42 -25.00 -3.26
N ALA A 622 -7.39 -24.14 -3.54
CA ALA A 622 -8.55 -24.48 -4.35
C ALA A 622 -9.11 -23.26 -5.07
N VAL A 623 -9.76 -23.50 -6.22
CA VAL A 623 -10.51 -22.51 -6.97
C VAL A 623 -11.87 -23.10 -7.29
N ASP A 624 -12.95 -22.46 -6.86
CA ASP A 624 -14.31 -22.81 -7.21
C ASP A 624 -14.83 -21.83 -8.27
N ILE A 625 -14.98 -22.33 -9.49
CA ILE A 625 -15.44 -21.54 -10.64
C ILE A 625 -16.95 -21.26 -10.56
N LYS A 626 -17.73 -22.12 -9.89
CA LYS A 626 -19.19 -21.95 -9.79
C LYS A 626 -19.54 -20.87 -8.78
N GLU A 627 -18.87 -20.88 -7.65
CA GLU A 627 -19.06 -19.89 -6.57
C GLU A 627 -18.21 -18.62 -6.78
N HIS A 628 -17.34 -18.59 -7.81
CA HIS A 628 -16.43 -17.48 -8.09
C HIS A 628 -15.51 -17.11 -6.90
N ILE A 629 -15.01 -18.13 -6.20
CA ILE A 629 -14.15 -17.98 -5.02
C ILE A 629 -12.85 -18.77 -5.21
N PHE A 630 -11.73 -18.24 -4.72
CA PHE A 630 -10.49 -18.99 -4.55
C PHE A 630 -10.03 -18.97 -3.10
N SER A 631 -9.40 -20.05 -2.67
CA SER A 631 -8.93 -20.25 -1.30
C SER A 631 -7.41 -20.25 -1.27
N VAL A 632 -6.84 -19.38 -0.43
CA VAL A 632 -5.40 -19.31 -0.20
C VAL A 632 -5.10 -19.81 1.20
N ASP A 633 -4.16 -20.73 1.31
CA ASP A 633 -3.60 -21.15 2.59
C ASP A 633 -2.46 -20.24 3.00
N TYR A 634 -2.75 -19.44 4.02
CA TYR A 634 -1.74 -18.70 4.76
C TYR A 634 -1.36 -19.52 5.98
N TYR A 635 -0.38 -20.40 5.77
CA TYR A 635 0.32 -21.08 6.83
C TYR A 635 -0.53 -22.01 7.71
N GLY A 636 -1.36 -22.84 7.07
CA GLY A 636 -2.32 -23.74 7.70
C GLY A 636 -3.69 -23.10 7.92
N ARG A 637 -3.87 -21.80 7.60
CA ARG A 637 -5.16 -21.12 7.64
C ARG A 637 -5.64 -20.82 6.23
N THR A 638 -6.75 -21.46 5.86
CA THR A 638 -7.45 -21.19 4.62
C THR A 638 -8.24 -19.88 4.71
N VAL A 639 -7.98 -18.96 3.80
CA VAL A 639 -8.71 -17.70 3.62
C VAL A 639 -9.34 -17.70 2.23
N ASN A 640 -10.64 -17.37 2.18
CA ASN A 640 -11.40 -17.31 0.93
C ASN A 640 -11.40 -15.90 0.36
N TYR A 641 -11.28 -15.81 -0.96
CA TYR A 641 -11.33 -14.58 -1.74
C TYR A 641 -12.34 -14.72 -2.86
N ASP A 642 -13.19 -13.72 -3.01
CA ASP A 642 -14.03 -13.59 -4.19
C ASP A 642 -13.16 -13.19 -5.41
N PHE A 643 -13.59 -13.54 -6.62
CA PHE A 643 -12.90 -13.14 -7.85
C PHE A 643 -12.83 -11.62 -8.05
N THR A 644 -13.70 -10.85 -7.40
CA THR A 644 -13.63 -9.38 -7.33
C THR A 644 -12.44 -8.88 -6.48
N GLU A 645 -11.95 -9.68 -5.55
CA GLU A 645 -10.86 -9.34 -4.63
C GLU A 645 -9.47 -9.73 -5.16
N THR A 646 -9.36 -10.15 -6.43
CA THR A 646 -8.09 -10.58 -7.03
C THR A 646 -7.01 -9.49 -7.01
N ASP A 647 -7.41 -8.21 -6.99
CA ASP A 647 -6.49 -7.07 -6.91
C ASP A 647 -5.74 -6.98 -5.56
N GLU A 648 -6.19 -7.73 -4.54
CA GLU A 648 -5.53 -7.81 -3.24
C GLU A 648 -4.43 -8.88 -3.18
N VAL A 649 -4.30 -9.71 -4.22
CA VAL A 649 -3.39 -10.86 -4.25
C VAL A 649 -2.52 -10.79 -5.50
N SER A 650 -1.24 -11.12 -5.36
CA SER A 650 -0.30 -11.21 -6.50
C SER A 650 0.57 -12.44 -6.42
N LEU A 651 1.08 -12.93 -7.55
CA LEU A 651 2.09 -14.00 -7.56
C LEU A 651 3.35 -13.60 -6.77
N ALA A 652 3.96 -14.57 -6.10
CA ALA A 652 5.05 -14.33 -5.14
C ALA A 652 6.25 -15.28 -5.31
N TYR A 653 6.41 -15.91 -6.48
CA TYR A 653 7.63 -16.64 -6.85
C TYR A 653 8.86 -15.72 -6.82
N ALA A 654 8.68 -14.49 -7.31
CA ALA A 654 9.62 -13.38 -7.23
C ALA A 654 8.97 -12.19 -6.52
N ILE A 655 9.65 -11.66 -5.51
CA ILE A 655 9.18 -10.50 -4.73
C ILE A 655 10.27 -9.43 -4.71
N SER A 656 9.89 -8.19 -4.38
CA SER A 656 10.88 -7.13 -4.24
C SER A 656 11.63 -7.25 -2.93
N VAL A 657 12.87 -6.75 -2.87
CA VAL A 657 13.67 -6.74 -1.63
C VAL A 657 12.96 -6.00 -0.49
N HIS A 658 12.22 -4.93 -0.80
CA HIS A 658 11.42 -4.21 0.20
C HIS A 658 10.32 -5.10 0.80
N LYS A 659 9.64 -5.89 -0.04
CA LYS A 659 8.57 -6.80 0.40
C LYS A 659 9.08 -8.05 1.14
N SER A 660 10.39 -8.32 1.09
CA SER A 660 10.99 -9.43 1.85
C SER A 660 11.47 -9.05 3.25
N GLN A 661 11.40 -7.78 3.64
CA GLN A 661 11.74 -7.34 5.00
C GLN A 661 10.95 -8.12 6.07
N GLY A 662 11.62 -8.50 7.16
CA GLY A 662 11.04 -9.33 8.22
C GLY A 662 10.84 -10.81 7.85
N SER A 663 11.12 -11.23 6.61
CA SER A 663 11.10 -12.63 6.18
C SER A 663 12.50 -13.23 6.16
N GLU A 664 12.62 -14.55 6.24
CA GLU A 664 13.84 -15.28 5.91
C GLU A 664 13.49 -16.54 5.13
N TYR A 665 14.35 -16.92 4.20
CA TYR A 665 14.17 -18.04 3.28
C TYR A 665 15.38 -18.98 3.35
N SER A 666 15.16 -20.27 3.09
CA SER A 666 16.23 -21.27 3.08
C SER A 666 17.25 -20.93 1.98
N ALA A 667 16.76 -20.64 0.77
CA ALA A 667 17.57 -20.24 -0.38
C ALA A 667 17.06 -18.93 -1.01
N VAL A 668 17.97 -18.00 -1.29
CA VAL A 668 17.68 -16.71 -1.94
C VAL A 668 18.44 -16.58 -3.26
N ILE A 669 17.73 -16.19 -4.31
CA ILE A 669 18.32 -15.82 -5.60
C ILE A 669 18.14 -14.32 -5.82
N LEU A 670 19.23 -13.60 -6.07
CA LEU A 670 19.27 -12.15 -6.17
C LEU A 670 19.87 -11.68 -7.50
N PRO A 671 19.04 -11.33 -8.50
CA PRO A 671 19.53 -10.65 -9.70
C PRO A 671 19.94 -9.19 -9.45
N ILE A 672 21.17 -8.83 -9.83
CA ILE A 672 21.71 -7.46 -9.73
C ILE A 672 22.32 -7.03 -11.06
N MET A 673 21.64 -6.14 -11.76
CA MET A 673 22.08 -5.64 -13.06
C MET A 673 22.15 -4.11 -13.09
N VAL A 674 22.92 -3.57 -14.03
CA VAL A 674 23.12 -2.12 -14.17
C VAL A 674 21.80 -1.38 -14.45
N GLN A 675 20.84 -2.04 -15.11
CA GLN A 675 19.48 -1.49 -15.30
C GLN A 675 18.75 -1.18 -13.98
N HIS A 676 19.17 -1.75 -12.86
CA HIS A 676 18.61 -1.45 -11.53
C HIS A 676 19.21 -0.19 -10.89
N TYR A 677 20.00 0.60 -11.64
CA TYR A 677 20.85 1.71 -11.14
C TYR A 677 20.21 2.57 -10.05
N VAL A 678 18.96 2.99 -10.23
CA VAL A 678 18.23 3.86 -9.28
C VAL A 678 18.09 3.24 -7.89
N LEU A 679 18.05 1.92 -7.78
CA LEU A 679 17.86 1.16 -6.54
C LEU A 679 19.12 0.42 -6.09
N LEU A 680 20.24 0.54 -6.80
CA LEU A 680 21.51 -0.06 -6.40
C LEU A 680 22.10 0.72 -5.22
N GLN A 681 21.79 0.24 -4.02
CA GLN A 681 22.24 0.79 -2.74
C GLN A 681 22.81 -0.31 -1.85
N ARG A 682 23.75 0.07 -0.97
CA ARG A 682 24.39 -0.87 -0.05
C ARG A 682 23.37 -1.54 0.88
N ASN A 683 22.44 -0.77 1.44
CA ASN A 683 21.41 -1.29 2.35
C ASN A 683 20.45 -2.26 1.65
N LEU A 684 20.15 -2.04 0.36
CA LEU A 684 19.31 -2.95 -0.42
C LEU A 684 20.01 -4.30 -0.63
N LEU A 685 21.28 -4.26 -1.01
CA LEU A 685 22.11 -5.46 -1.17
C LEU A 685 22.26 -6.22 0.16
N TYR A 686 22.60 -5.50 1.23
CA TYR A 686 22.70 -6.05 2.57
C TYR A 686 21.39 -6.70 3.02
N THR A 687 20.26 -6.01 2.86
CA THR A 687 18.94 -6.52 3.23
C THR A 687 18.62 -7.79 2.47
N ALA A 688 18.85 -7.82 1.14
CA ALA A 688 18.56 -8.98 0.31
C ALA A 688 19.37 -10.23 0.71
N ILE A 689 20.67 -10.07 0.96
CA ILE A 689 21.55 -11.19 1.33
C ILE A 689 21.19 -11.73 2.71
N THR A 690 20.88 -10.85 3.66
CA THR A 690 20.49 -11.26 5.02
C THR A 690 19.12 -11.95 5.09
N ARG A 691 18.38 -12.06 3.98
CA ARG A 691 17.16 -12.88 3.93
C ARG A 691 17.45 -14.37 3.75
N GLY A 692 18.64 -14.76 3.27
CA GLY A 692 19.01 -16.17 3.06
C GLY A 692 19.59 -16.82 4.31
N LYS A 693 19.10 -18.01 4.66
CA LYS A 693 19.58 -18.78 5.83
C LYS A 693 20.71 -19.75 5.47
N HIS A 694 20.57 -20.47 4.36
CA HIS A 694 21.45 -21.59 3.99
C HIS A 694 22.11 -21.39 2.62
N LEU A 695 21.46 -20.68 1.70
CA LEU A 695 21.98 -20.45 0.36
C LEU A 695 21.63 -19.04 -0.15
N VAL A 696 22.62 -18.33 -0.69
CA VAL A 696 22.44 -17.07 -1.41
C VAL A 696 23.18 -17.14 -2.74
N ILE A 697 22.46 -16.95 -3.84
CA ILE A 697 23.03 -16.89 -5.18
C ILE A 697 22.76 -15.52 -5.78
N ILE A 698 23.82 -14.76 -6.05
CA ILE A 698 23.73 -13.47 -6.75
C ILE A 698 24.00 -13.71 -8.23
N ILE A 699 23.16 -13.14 -9.11
CA ILE A 699 23.31 -13.26 -10.56
C ILE A 699 23.39 -11.87 -11.17
N GLY A 700 24.42 -11.59 -11.96
CA GLY A 700 24.52 -10.31 -12.63
C GLY A 700 25.94 -9.87 -12.91
N THR A 701 26.20 -8.57 -12.86
CA THR A 701 27.52 -8.02 -13.24
C THR A 701 28.29 -7.50 -12.03
N LYS A 702 29.61 -7.71 -12.01
CA LYS A 702 30.52 -7.13 -11.01
C LYS A 702 30.42 -5.60 -10.96
N LYS A 703 30.16 -4.97 -12.11
CA LYS A 703 29.90 -3.52 -12.21
C LYS A 703 28.68 -3.11 -11.38
N ALA A 704 27.55 -3.81 -11.51
CA ALA A 704 26.34 -3.49 -10.74
C ALA A 704 26.54 -3.71 -9.24
N LEU A 705 27.25 -4.78 -8.85
CA LEU A 705 27.63 -5.02 -7.45
C LEU A 705 28.49 -3.88 -6.89
N THR A 706 29.46 -3.41 -7.66
CA THR A 706 30.37 -2.31 -7.25
C THR A 706 29.61 -0.98 -7.11
N ILE A 707 28.67 -0.69 -8.01
CA ILE A 707 27.80 0.50 -7.92
C ILE A 707 26.98 0.44 -6.62
N ALA A 708 26.34 -0.70 -6.33
CA ALA A 708 25.57 -0.87 -5.10
C ALA A 708 26.42 -0.70 -3.84
N LEU A 709 27.64 -1.25 -3.82
CA LEU A 709 28.55 -1.15 -2.68
C LEU A 709 29.04 0.27 -2.40
N LYS A 710 29.41 1.02 -3.45
CA LYS A 710 29.87 2.41 -3.32
C LYS A 710 28.75 3.37 -2.92
N ASN A 711 27.51 3.03 -3.22
CA ASN A 711 26.36 3.84 -2.88
C ASN A 711 25.91 3.63 -1.42
N ASP A 712 26.65 4.28 -0.51
CA ASP A 712 26.37 4.33 0.93
C ASP A 712 25.54 5.55 1.35
N MET A 713 24.93 6.24 0.39
CA MET A 713 23.97 7.31 0.66
C MET A 713 22.57 6.71 0.58
N PRO A 714 22.01 6.13 1.66
CA PRO A 714 20.57 5.97 1.74
C PRO A 714 19.98 7.38 1.50
N LYS A 715 18.93 7.48 0.68
CA LYS A 715 18.26 8.77 0.41
C LYS A 715 18.15 9.52 1.74
N LYS A 716 18.83 10.67 1.87
CA LYS A 716 18.83 11.43 3.12
C LYS A 716 17.39 11.86 3.39
N ARG A 717 16.75 11.19 4.35
CA ARG A 717 15.42 11.55 4.80
C ARG A 717 15.53 12.79 5.66
N LEU A 718 14.65 13.75 5.42
CA LEU A 718 14.56 14.97 6.21
C LEU A 718 13.64 14.67 7.40
N SER A 719 14.18 14.75 8.61
CA SER A 719 13.51 14.42 9.87
C SER A 719 14.08 15.30 10.98
N GLY A 720 13.20 15.88 11.80
CA GLY A 720 13.54 16.72 12.93
C GLY A 720 13.69 15.92 14.24
N LEU A 721 13.29 14.65 14.26
CA LEU A 721 13.17 13.85 15.48
C LEU A 721 14.46 13.76 16.30
N ALA A 722 15.61 13.47 15.67
CA ALA A 722 16.89 13.32 16.37
C ALA A 722 17.24 14.58 17.18
N PHE A 723 17.03 15.75 16.56
CA PHE A 723 17.31 17.03 17.18
C PHE A 723 16.26 17.41 18.22
N ARG A 724 14.97 17.15 17.97
CA ARG A 724 13.91 17.38 18.98
C ARG A 724 14.15 16.58 20.26
N LEU A 725 14.75 15.38 20.15
CA LEU A 725 15.16 14.57 21.30
C LEU A 725 16.36 15.19 22.05
N MET A 726 17.31 15.80 21.33
CA MET A 726 18.49 16.46 21.92
C MET A 726 18.18 17.81 22.58
N LYS A 727 17.22 18.57 22.04
CA LYS A 727 16.74 19.80 22.69
C LYS A 727 16.20 19.43 24.07
N ASN A 728 16.51 20.18 25.12
CA ASN A 728 15.90 19.98 26.45
C ASN A 728 14.45 20.45 26.44
#